data_AF-A0A7J7Z494-F1
#
_entry.id   AF-A0A7J7Z494-F1
#
_cell.length_a   1.000
_cell.length_b   1.000
_cell.length_c   1.000
_cell.angle_alpha   90.00
_cell.angle_beta   90.00
_cell.angle_gamma   90.00
#
_symmetry.space_group_name_H-M   'P 1'
#
loop_
_entity.id
_entity.type
_entity.pdbx_description
1 polymer ?
#
loop_
_entity_poly.entity_id
_entity_poly.type
_entity_poly.pdbx_seq_one_letter_code
_entity_poly.pdbx_strand_id
1 'polypeptide(L)'
;MDTSSVRALLTLPVLLQLAAGGGSPRPGALLRGCPAHCQCEPDGRMLLRVDCSDLGLSELPANLSVFTSYLDLSMNNISQLPPSPLHSLRFLEELRLAGNALTYIPKGAFAGLYSLKVLMLQNNHLRQVPTEALQNLRSLQSLRLDANHISYVPPSCFSGLHSLRHLWLDDNALTEIPVQAFRSLSALQAMTLALNKIHHIPDYAFGNLSSLVVLHLHNNRIHSLGKKCFDGLHSLETLDLNYNNLDEFPTAIRTLSNLKELGFHSNNIKSIPEKAFVGNPSLITIHFYDNPIQLVGRSAFQHLPELRTLTLNGASQITEFPDLSGTGSLESLTLTGAQISSLPQTVCDQLPNLQMLDLSYNLLEDLPSFSVCQKLQKIDLRHNEIYEIKVDTFQQLLSLRSLNLAWNKIAIIHPSAFSTLPSLRKLDLSSNRLSSFPVTGLHGLTHLKLTGNLALQSLISSENFPELKVIEMPYAYQCCAFGVCENVYKISNQWNKGDNSSTDDLHKKDAGMFQVQDERDLEDLLLDFEEDLKALHSVQCSPSPGPFKLCEYLFGSWLIRIGVWTIAVLALTCNALVTSTVFRAPLYISSIKLLIGLIAAVNMLMGVACAVLAGVDAVTFGSFARHGAWWEQGVGCQVVGFLSIFASESSVFLLTLAALERGFSVKCSAKFEPKAFSSLKAIILLCAVLALTIATVPLLGGSEYSASPLCLPLPFGEPSTTGYMVALVLLNSLCFLVMTVAYTKLYCNLEKGDLENIWDCSMVKHIALLLFTNCILYCPVAFLSFSSLLNLTFIGPEVIKFILLVIGPLPACLNPLLYILFNPHFKEDLGSLGKQAHFWARSKHSSLMSINSDDVEKQSCDSTQALVTFTSASIAYDLPSNAGSPSTYPKTESCHLSSVAFVPCL
;
A
#
# COMPACT_ATOMS: atom_id res chain seq x y z
N MET A 1 27.02 61.78 -56.43
CA MET A 1 27.35 62.13 -55.04
C MET A 1 26.33 61.55 -54.06
N ASP A 2 26.22 60.24 -53.81
CA ASP A 2 26.63 59.08 -54.63
C ASP A 2 25.66 57.91 -54.43
N THR A 3 25.54 57.10 -55.47
CA THR A 3 24.70 55.91 -55.57
C THR A 3 25.35 54.70 -54.89
N SER A 4 24.64 53.71 -54.36
CA SER A 4 23.20 53.54 -54.09
C SER A 4 23.00 52.16 -53.43
N SER A 5 21.93 51.94 -52.67
CA SER A 5 21.37 50.60 -52.54
C SER A 5 19.87 50.63 -52.24
N VAL A 6 19.10 49.73 -52.86
CA VAL A 6 17.65 49.60 -52.73
C VAL A 6 17.30 48.10 -52.68
N ARG A 7 16.27 47.79 -51.89
CA ARG A 7 15.41 46.58 -51.84
C ARG A 7 15.38 45.78 -53.17
N ALA A 8 15.19 44.46 -53.22
CA ALA A 8 14.31 43.57 -52.42
C ALA A 8 14.59 42.09 -52.85
N LEU A 9 13.98 40.98 -52.36
CA LEU A 9 13.04 40.62 -51.28
C LEU A 9 13.02 39.07 -51.13
N LEU A 10 12.37 38.55 -50.08
CA LEU A 10 11.77 37.20 -49.92
C LEU A 10 12.58 35.95 -49.47
N THR A 11 11.90 35.19 -48.59
CA THR A 11 11.90 33.73 -48.32
C THR A 11 13.07 33.00 -47.62
N LEU A 12 12.87 32.82 -46.30
CA LEU A 12 13.07 31.59 -45.48
C LEU A 12 14.51 31.03 -45.26
N PRO A 13 14.76 30.25 -44.18
CA PRO A 13 15.82 30.67 -43.25
C PRO A 13 16.89 29.62 -42.87
N VAL A 14 18.04 30.15 -42.48
CA VAL A 14 18.92 29.70 -41.37
C VAL A 14 19.49 28.26 -41.43
N LEU A 15 20.82 28.20 -41.60
CA LEU A 15 21.71 27.63 -40.57
C LEU A 15 23.12 28.24 -40.64
N LEU A 16 23.19 29.54 -40.31
CA LEU A 16 24.38 30.19 -39.76
C LEU A 16 24.24 30.19 -38.22
N GLN A 17 25.27 30.28 -37.38
CA GLN A 17 26.73 30.02 -37.44
C GLN A 17 27.35 30.63 -36.16
N LEU A 18 28.55 30.19 -35.77
CA LEU A 18 29.50 30.95 -34.92
C LEU A 18 29.01 31.23 -33.47
N ALA A 19 29.87 31.61 -32.51
CA ALA A 19 31.25 32.08 -32.57
C ALA A 19 32.12 31.42 -31.48
N ALA A 20 33.46 31.53 -31.45
CA ALA A 20 34.42 32.22 -32.33
C ALA A 20 35.52 31.20 -32.73
N GLY A 21 36.37 31.37 -33.75
CA GLY A 21 37.13 32.57 -34.13
C GLY A 21 38.41 32.67 -33.28
N GLY A 22 39.61 32.43 -33.82
CA GLY A 22 39.94 31.98 -35.17
C GLY A 22 41.45 31.78 -35.36
N GLY A 23 41.85 30.93 -36.33
CA GLY A 23 43.25 30.59 -36.55
C GLY A 23 43.43 29.56 -37.68
N SER A 24 43.13 29.94 -38.91
CA SER A 24 43.24 29.06 -40.08
C SER A 24 44.70 28.75 -40.46
N PRO A 25 45.09 27.46 -40.57
CA PRO A 25 46.31 27.09 -41.27
C PRO A 25 46.21 27.48 -42.75
N ARG A 26 47.35 27.85 -43.37
CA ARG A 26 47.39 28.20 -44.79
C ARG A 26 47.19 26.95 -45.67
N PRO A 27 46.46 27.03 -46.79
CA PRO A 27 46.44 25.96 -47.79
C PRO A 27 47.81 25.90 -48.48
N GLY A 28 48.66 24.93 -48.11
CA GLY A 28 50.07 24.97 -48.52
C GLY A 28 50.93 23.72 -48.29
N ALA A 29 50.36 22.56 -47.99
CA ALA A 29 51.10 21.30 -47.93
C ALA A 29 50.23 20.10 -48.34
N LEU A 30 50.39 19.63 -49.58
CA LEU A 30 49.88 18.32 -49.97
C LEU A 30 50.70 17.23 -49.26
N LEU A 31 50.07 16.55 -48.29
CA LEU A 31 50.58 15.30 -47.72
C LEU A 31 50.59 14.22 -48.81
N ARG A 32 51.71 14.13 -49.54
CA ARG A 32 51.94 13.15 -50.60
C ARG A 32 51.81 11.73 -50.04
N GLY A 33 50.72 11.04 -50.39
CA GLY A 33 50.48 9.64 -50.01
C GLY A 33 49.23 9.37 -49.16
N CYS A 34 48.33 10.36 -48.99
CA CYS A 34 46.97 10.06 -48.52
C CYS A 34 46.11 9.47 -49.67
N PRO A 35 45.40 8.35 -49.49
CA PRO A 35 44.52 7.80 -50.51
C PRO A 35 43.27 8.67 -50.73
N ALA A 36 42.59 8.49 -51.87
CA ALA A 36 41.35 9.23 -52.17
C ALA A 36 40.22 8.86 -51.17
N HIS A 37 39.41 9.85 -50.81
CA HIS A 37 38.31 9.77 -49.82
C HIS A 37 38.69 9.46 -48.37
N CYS A 38 39.89 8.94 -48.11
CA CYS A 38 40.44 8.79 -46.76
C CYS A 38 40.87 10.12 -46.14
N GLN A 39 40.92 10.15 -44.81
CA GLN A 39 41.50 11.23 -44.01
C GLN A 39 42.89 10.80 -43.54
N CYS A 40 43.86 11.73 -43.48
CA CYS A 40 45.21 11.41 -43.03
C CYS A 40 45.80 12.50 -42.13
N GLU A 41 46.36 12.09 -40.99
CA GLU A 41 46.92 12.97 -39.96
C GLU A 41 48.39 12.64 -39.70
N PRO A 42 49.25 13.64 -39.40
CA PRO A 42 50.64 13.40 -39.06
C PRO A 42 50.78 12.75 -37.67
N ASP A 43 51.48 11.62 -37.61
CA ASP A 43 51.82 10.93 -36.37
C ASP A 43 53.26 11.29 -35.96
N GLY A 44 53.38 12.10 -34.90
CA GLY A 44 54.64 12.72 -34.51
C GLY A 44 55.24 13.61 -35.62
N ARG A 45 56.50 13.36 -36.00
CA ARG A 45 57.24 14.17 -37.00
C ARG A 45 57.38 13.54 -38.39
N MET A 46 57.09 12.25 -38.55
CA MET A 46 57.41 11.49 -39.77
C MET A 46 56.46 10.35 -40.10
N LEU A 47 55.58 9.93 -39.17
CA LEU A 47 54.63 8.85 -39.40
C LEU A 47 53.27 9.42 -39.80
N LEU A 48 52.33 8.55 -40.23
CA LEU A 48 51.02 8.95 -40.75
C LEU A 48 49.92 8.05 -40.18
N ARG A 49 48.87 8.65 -39.63
CA ARG A 49 47.59 7.97 -39.38
C ARG A 49 46.75 8.08 -40.64
N VAL A 50 46.17 6.99 -41.10
CA VAL A 50 45.28 6.93 -42.27
C VAL A 50 43.95 6.33 -41.83
N ASP A 51 42.88 7.08 -42.01
CA ASP A 51 41.51 6.65 -41.73
C ASP A 51 40.71 6.57 -43.03
N CYS A 52 40.27 5.37 -43.36
CA CYS A 52 39.44 5.03 -44.50
C CYS A 52 38.16 4.29 -44.06
N SER A 53 37.71 4.50 -42.82
CA SER A 53 36.54 3.84 -42.25
C SER A 53 35.21 4.40 -42.81
N ASP A 54 34.17 3.56 -42.82
CA ASP A 54 32.80 3.88 -43.28
C ASP A 54 32.70 4.47 -44.70
N LEU A 55 33.63 4.08 -45.58
CA LEU A 55 33.69 4.53 -46.99
C LEU A 55 33.05 3.53 -47.98
N GLY A 56 32.50 2.41 -47.50
CA GLY A 56 31.88 1.38 -48.34
C GLY A 56 32.83 0.63 -49.27
N LEU A 57 34.15 0.68 -49.01
CA LEU A 57 35.19 0.14 -49.88
C LEU A 57 35.07 -1.38 -50.06
N SER A 58 35.16 -1.87 -51.31
CA SER A 58 35.20 -3.31 -51.61
C SER A 58 36.62 -3.90 -51.60
N GLU A 59 37.64 -3.06 -51.73
CA GLU A 59 39.06 -3.42 -51.81
C GLU A 59 39.91 -2.38 -51.03
N LEU A 60 41.19 -2.68 -50.79
CA LEU A 60 42.08 -1.76 -50.06
C LEU A 60 42.45 -0.52 -50.91
N PRO A 61 42.61 0.66 -50.30
CA PRO A 61 43.04 1.86 -51.00
C PRO A 61 44.41 1.70 -51.69
N ALA A 62 44.50 2.14 -52.94
CA ALA A 62 45.77 2.21 -53.66
C ALA A 62 46.68 3.33 -53.11
N ASN A 63 48.00 3.16 -53.27
CA ASN A 63 49.03 4.15 -52.96
C ASN A 63 49.14 4.57 -51.47
N LEU A 64 48.90 3.64 -50.55
CA LEU A 64 49.20 3.83 -49.11
C LEU A 64 50.68 4.20 -48.88
N SER A 65 50.92 5.18 -48.01
CA SER A 65 52.26 5.67 -47.67
C SER A 65 53.07 4.65 -46.86
N VAL A 66 54.35 4.47 -47.20
CA VAL A 66 55.30 3.63 -46.43
C VAL A 66 55.42 4.07 -44.96
N PHE A 67 55.14 5.33 -44.67
CA PHE A 67 55.21 5.94 -43.33
C PHE A 67 53.94 5.76 -42.48
N THR A 68 52.93 5.04 -42.96
CA THR A 68 51.70 4.80 -42.19
C THR A 68 51.97 3.98 -40.93
N SER A 69 51.65 4.55 -39.76
CA SER A 69 51.72 3.94 -38.43
C SER A 69 50.38 3.36 -37.97
N TYR A 70 49.28 3.92 -38.43
CA TYR A 70 47.92 3.53 -38.10
C TYR A 70 47.08 3.50 -39.38
N LEU A 71 46.35 2.41 -39.63
CA LEU A 71 45.45 2.25 -40.77
C LEU A 71 44.09 1.73 -40.31
N ASP A 72 43.06 2.57 -40.41
CA ASP A 72 41.67 2.18 -40.20
C ASP A 72 40.96 1.91 -41.53
N LEU A 73 40.40 0.71 -41.67
CA LEU A 73 39.57 0.26 -42.78
C LEU A 73 38.24 -0.31 -42.26
N SER A 74 37.83 0.05 -41.04
CA SER A 74 36.63 -0.50 -40.41
C SER A 74 35.33 -0.07 -41.09
N MET A 75 34.25 -0.85 -40.93
CA MET A 75 32.93 -0.57 -41.50
C MET A 75 32.95 -0.42 -43.04
N ASN A 76 33.69 -1.30 -43.72
CA ASN A 76 33.77 -1.34 -45.18
C ASN A 76 33.24 -2.70 -45.70
N ASN A 77 33.16 -2.86 -47.02
CA ASN A 77 32.65 -4.07 -47.67
C ASN A 77 33.80 -4.95 -48.22
N ILE A 78 34.97 -4.96 -47.56
CA ILE A 78 36.13 -5.69 -48.02
C ILE A 78 35.91 -7.19 -47.77
N SER A 79 35.77 -7.96 -48.85
CA SER A 79 35.46 -9.39 -48.79
C SER A 79 36.70 -10.30 -48.78
N GLN A 80 37.82 -9.81 -49.30
CA GLN A 80 39.09 -10.54 -49.36
C GLN A 80 40.27 -9.57 -49.18
N LEU A 81 41.32 -10.00 -48.46
CA LEU A 81 42.59 -9.29 -48.42
C LEU A 81 43.50 -9.78 -49.56
N PRO A 82 43.92 -8.92 -50.50
CA PRO A 82 44.91 -9.28 -51.50
C PRO A 82 46.28 -9.57 -50.85
N PRO A 83 47.11 -10.46 -51.42
CA PRO A 83 48.31 -10.98 -50.75
C PRO A 83 49.50 -9.99 -50.67
N SER A 84 49.39 -8.78 -51.24
CA SER A 84 50.57 -7.98 -51.60
C SER A 84 50.60 -6.47 -51.26
N PRO A 85 49.52 -5.69 -51.02
CA PRO A 85 49.67 -4.23 -50.89
C PRO A 85 50.25 -3.78 -49.54
N LEU A 86 50.11 -4.56 -48.47
CA LEU A 86 50.52 -4.18 -47.12
C LEU A 86 52.02 -4.38 -46.84
N HIS A 87 52.76 -5.12 -47.69
CA HIS A 87 54.13 -5.55 -47.40
C HIS A 87 55.17 -4.42 -47.23
N SER A 88 54.86 -3.23 -47.76
CA SER A 88 55.71 -2.04 -47.69
C SER A 88 55.54 -1.25 -46.39
N LEU A 89 54.45 -1.48 -45.64
CA LEU A 89 54.05 -0.70 -44.46
C LEU A 89 54.81 -1.14 -43.19
N ARG A 90 56.14 -1.13 -43.29
CA ARG A 90 57.10 -1.57 -42.25
C ARG A 90 56.99 -0.84 -40.91
N PHE A 91 56.28 0.29 -40.86
CA PHE A 91 56.08 1.12 -39.66
C PHE A 91 54.67 0.99 -39.07
N LEU A 92 53.77 0.22 -39.69
CA LEU A 92 52.40 0.05 -39.23
C LEU A 92 52.38 -0.65 -37.87
N GLU A 93 51.80 0.02 -36.87
CA GLU A 93 51.66 -0.47 -35.50
C GLU A 93 50.23 -0.93 -35.19
N GLU A 94 49.22 -0.30 -35.80
CA GLU A 94 47.81 -0.64 -35.65
C GLU A 94 47.12 -0.77 -37.01
N LEU A 95 46.49 -1.93 -37.25
CA LEU A 95 45.69 -2.23 -38.43
C LEU A 95 44.28 -2.62 -38.00
N ARG A 96 43.27 -1.90 -38.51
CA ARG A 96 41.86 -2.21 -38.25
C ARG A 96 41.12 -2.56 -39.54
N LEU A 97 40.44 -3.69 -39.47
CA LEU A 97 39.65 -4.32 -40.54
C LEU A 97 38.31 -4.81 -39.96
N ALA A 98 37.82 -4.13 -38.92
CA ALA A 98 36.61 -4.53 -38.21
C ALA A 98 35.34 -4.21 -39.01
N GLY A 99 34.24 -4.94 -38.82
CA GLY A 99 32.99 -4.65 -39.53
C GLY A 99 33.15 -4.76 -41.05
N ASN A 100 33.74 -5.86 -41.52
CA ASN A 100 34.00 -6.13 -42.93
C ASN A 100 33.49 -7.51 -43.34
N ALA A 101 33.49 -7.80 -44.65
CA ALA A 101 32.96 -9.04 -45.21
C ALA A 101 34.01 -10.19 -45.27
N LEU A 102 35.08 -10.14 -44.48
CA LEU A 102 36.19 -11.10 -44.58
C LEU A 102 35.75 -12.49 -44.14
N THR A 103 35.85 -13.46 -45.06
CA THR A 103 35.55 -14.89 -44.80
C THR A 103 36.81 -15.75 -44.62
N TYR A 104 37.95 -15.28 -45.15
CA TYR A 104 39.25 -15.94 -45.11
C TYR A 104 40.38 -14.90 -45.24
N ILE A 105 41.54 -15.18 -44.65
CA ILE A 105 42.74 -14.35 -44.75
C ILE A 105 43.88 -15.19 -45.33
N PRO A 106 44.44 -14.83 -46.50
CA PRO A 106 45.48 -15.63 -47.14
C PRO A 106 46.82 -15.56 -46.41
N LYS A 107 47.60 -16.64 -46.53
CA LYS A 107 49.00 -16.68 -46.13
C LYS A 107 49.75 -15.50 -46.75
N GLY A 108 50.43 -14.72 -45.91
CA GLY A 108 51.22 -13.57 -46.35
C GLY A 108 50.49 -12.23 -46.36
N ALA A 109 49.17 -12.17 -46.10
CA ALA A 109 48.42 -10.89 -46.05
C ALA A 109 49.04 -9.84 -45.10
N PHE A 110 49.67 -10.29 -44.02
CA PHE A 110 50.35 -9.45 -43.02
C PHE A 110 51.89 -9.54 -43.07
N ALA A 111 52.47 -10.16 -44.10
CA ALA A 111 53.91 -10.23 -44.27
C ALA A 111 54.49 -8.83 -44.54
N GLY A 112 55.60 -8.47 -43.90
CA GLY A 112 56.22 -7.14 -43.98
C GLY A 112 55.77 -6.16 -42.89
N LEU A 113 54.69 -6.45 -42.15
CA LEU A 113 54.18 -5.62 -41.05
C LEU A 113 54.99 -5.82 -39.75
N TYR A 114 56.29 -5.56 -39.80
CA TYR A 114 57.23 -5.88 -38.71
C TYR A 114 56.98 -5.12 -37.40
N SER A 115 56.36 -3.94 -37.46
CA SER A 115 56.02 -3.12 -36.28
C SER A 115 54.63 -3.38 -35.70
N LEU A 116 53.83 -4.28 -36.28
CA LEU A 116 52.41 -4.43 -35.94
C LEU A 116 52.23 -4.90 -34.50
N LYS A 117 51.60 -4.06 -33.66
CA LYS A 117 51.27 -4.30 -32.25
C LYS A 117 49.80 -4.67 -32.06
N VAL A 118 48.91 -4.08 -32.87
CA VAL A 118 47.46 -4.23 -32.76
C VAL A 118 46.86 -4.64 -34.10
N LEU A 119 46.09 -5.73 -34.11
CA LEU A 119 45.33 -6.20 -35.27
C LEU A 119 43.88 -6.42 -34.88
N MET A 120 42.97 -5.70 -35.54
CA MET A 120 41.53 -5.75 -35.30
C MET A 120 40.79 -6.38 -36.49
N LEU A 121 40.19 -7.55 -36.26
CA LEU A 121 39.44 -8.35 -37.25
C LEU A 121 38.02 -8.70 -36.74
N GLN A 122 37.53 -8.01 -35.72
CA GLN A 122 36.21 -8.27 -35.13
C GLN A 122 35.04 -7.87 -36.04
N ASN A 123 33.84 -8.42 -35.81
CA ASN A 123 32.66 -8.20 -36.67
C ASN A 123 32.97 -8.53 -38.15
N ASN A 124 33.38 -9.77 -38.41
CA ASN A 124 33.67 -10.32 -39.73
C ASN A 124 33.02 -11.71 -39.87
N HIS A 125 33.19 -12.36 -41.03
CA HIS A 125 32.59 -13.66 -41.33
C HIS A 125 33.60 -14.82 -41.28
N LEU A 126 34.68 -14.68 -40.48
CA LEU A 126 35.71 -15.72 -40.34
C LEU A 126 35.11 -16.96 -39.66
N ARG A 127 35.24 -18.13 -40.31
CA ARG A 127 34.74 -19.43 -39.78
C ARG A 127 35.79 -20.22 -39.00
N GLN A 128 37.05 -19.82 -39.11
CA GLN A 128 38.18 -20.40 -38.37
C GLN A 128 39.26 -19.33 -38.20
N VAL A 129 40.13 -19.48 -37.19
CA VAL A 129 41.31 -18.62 -37.07
C VAL A 129 42.25 -18.86 -38.27
N PRO A 130 42.80 -17.83 -38.93
CA PRO A 130 43.65 -17.99 -40.10
C PRO A 130 44.87 -18.90 -39.84
N THR A 131 44.90 -20.05 -40.52
CA THR A 131 45.86 -21.16 -40.27
C THR A 131 47.32 -20.73 -40.29
N GLU A 132 47.69 -19.84 -41.21
CA GLU A 132 49.08 -19.42 -41.44
C GLU A 132 49.30 -17.91 -41.51
N ALA A 133 48.26 -17.10 -41.73
CA ALA A 133 48.41 -15.67 -41.97
C ALA A 133 48.87 -14.87 -40.72
N LEU A 134 48.55 -15.37 -39.53
CA LEU A 134 48.91 -14.76 -38.24
C LEU A 134 50.28 -15.22 -37.70
N GLN A 135 50.90 -16.24 -38.31
CA GLN A 135 52.14 -16.81 -37.79
C GLN A 135 53.31 -15.82 -37.92
N ASN A 136 54.21 -15.81 -36.94
CA ASN A 136 55.43 -15.00 -36.88
C ASN A 136 55.23 -13.47 -36.89
N LEU A 137 54.04 -12.95 -36.52
CA LEU A 137 53.85 -11.51 -36.24
C LEU A 137 54.49 -11.15 -34.88
N ARG A 138 55.83 -11.13 -34.84
CA ARG A 138 56.65 -11.09 -33.61
C ARG A 138 56.36 -9.90 -32.68
N SER A 139 55.92 -8.77 -33.23
CA SER A 139 55.62 -7.53 -32.49
C SER A 139 54.17 -7.45 -31.99
N LEU A 140 53.30 -8.39 -32.40
CA LEU A 140 51.86 -8.33 -32.13
C LEU A 140 51.58 -8.56 -30.65
N GLN A 141 50.91 -7.61 -30.02
CA GLN A 141 50.55 -7.60 -28.60
C GLN A 141 49.04 -7.80 -28.38
N SER A 142 48.22 -7.42 -29.37
CA SER A 142 46.78 -7.28 -29.26
C SER A 142 46.12 -7.83 -30.54
N LEU A 143 45.33 -8.89 -30.42
CA LEU A 143 44.66 -9.56 -31.54
C LEU A 143 43.16 -9.75 -31.26
N ARG A 144 42.33 -8.98 -31.95
CA ARG A 144 40.86 -9.09 -31.90
C ARG A 144 40.32 -9.95 -33.02
N LEU A 145 39.62 -11.04 -32.66
CA LEU A 145 38.92 -11.98 -33.53
C LEU A 145 37.47 -12.20 -33.03
N ASP A 146 36.98 -11.32 -32.17
CA ASP A 146 35.65 -11.34 -31.56
C ASP A 146 34.52 -11.03 -32.55
N ALA A 147 33.26 -11.31 -32.19
CA ALA A 147 32.08 -11.11 -33.04
C ALA A 147 32.28 -11.70 -34.45
N ASN A 148 32.56 -12.99 -34.53
CA ASN A 148 32.85 -13.71 -35.78
C ASN A 148 32.07 -15.04 -35.81
N HIS A 149 32.42 -15.95 -36.71
CA HIS A 149 31.77 -17.26 -36.84
C HIS A 149 32.76 -18.42 -36.59
N ILE A 150 33.82 -18.16 -35.81
CA ILE A 150 34.93 -19.08 -35.59
C ILE A 150 34.46 -20.28 -34.76
N SER A 151 34.40 -21.45 -35.38
CA SER A 151 34.16 -22.73 -34.69
C SER A 151 35.43 -23.57 -34.55
N TYR A 152 36.52 -23.21 -35.23
CA TYR A 152 37.77 -23.96 -35.23
C TYR A 152 39.01 -23.06 -35.13
N VAL A 153 40.00 -23.50 -34.34
CA VAL A 153 41.29 -22.83 -34.14
C VAL A 153 42.40 -23.83 -34.50
N PRO A 154 43.10 -23.65 -35.64
CA PRO A 154 44.14 -24.59 -36.05
C PRO A 154 45.31 -24.67 -35.05
N PRO A 155 45.85 -25.85 -34.71
CA PRO A 155 46.85 -26.03 -33.65
C PRO A 155 48.12 -25.17 -33.69
N SER A 156 48.48 -24.60 -34.86
CA SER A 156 49.69 -23.81 -35.05
C SER A 156 49.44 -22.35 -35.51
N CYS A 157 48.18 -21.88 -35.53
CA CYS A 157 47.85 -20.55 -36.09
C CYS A 157 48.53 -19.38 -35.36
N PHE A 158 48.81 -19.55 -34.06
CA PHE A 158 49.47 -18.55 -33.21
C PHE A 158 51.00 -18.74 -33.09
N SER A 159 51.60 -19.63 -33.88
CA SER A 159 53.04 -19.90 -33.83
C SER A 159 53.88 -18.65 -34.11
N GLY A 160 54.82 -18.34 -33.22
CA GLY A 160 55.71 -17.17 -33.34
C GLY A 160 55.15 -15.85 -32.81
N LEU A 161 53.95 -15.84 -32.21
CA LEU A 161 53.33 -14.65 -31.57
C LEU A 161 53.91 -14.35 -30.18
N HIS A 162 55.23 -14.25 -30.07
CA HIS A 162 55.96 -14.15 -28.79
C HIS A 162 55.65 -12.90 -27.94
N SER A 163 55.07 -11.85 -28.54
CA SER A 163 54.70 -10.61 -27.84
C SER A 163 53.22 -10.53 -27.45
N LEU A 164 52.40 -11.54 -27.79
CA LEU A 164 50.94 -11.44 -27.67
C LEU A 164 50.51 -11.45 -26.20
N ARG A 165 49.83 -10.38 -25.77
CA ARG A 165 49.34 -10.16 -24.41
C ARG A 165 47.82 -10.24 -24.32
N HIS A 166 47.10 -9.80 -25.36
CA HIS A 166 45.64 -9.73 -25.35
C HIS A 166 45.07 -10.48 -26.56
N LEU A 167 44.13 -11.40 -26.31
CA LEU A 167 43.45 -12.19 -27.32
C LEU A 167 41.93 -12.18 -27.05
N TRP A 168 41.17 -11.67 -28.02
CA TRP A 168 39.71 -11.68 -27.98
C TRP A 168 39.17 -12.70 -28.98
N LEU A 169 38.41 -13.67 -28.48
CA LEU A 169 37.74 -14.73 -29.23
C LEU A 169 36.28 -14.88 -28.76
N ASP A 170 35.73 -13.84 -28.13
CA ASP A 170 34.34 -13.77 -27.69
C ASP A 170 33.34 -13.57 -28.84
N ASP A 171 32.06 -13.82 -28.57
CA ASP A 171 30.95 -13.83 -29.56
C ASP A 171 31.31 -14.62 -30.83
N ASN A 172 31.43 -15.93 -30.67
CA ASN A 172 31.92 -16.86 -31.68
C ASN A 172 31.24 -18.24 -31.56
N ALA A 173 31.72 -19.23 -32.32
CA ALA A 173 31.10 -20.54 -32.43
C ALA A 173 31.94 -21.69 -31.82
N LEU A 174 32.90 -21.40 -30.95
CA LEU A 174 33.78 -22.39 -30.33
C LEU A 174 32.98 -23.34 -29.41
N THR A 175 33.16 -24.64 -29.57
CA THR A 175 32.51 -25.69 -28.76
C THR A 175 33.40 -26.25 -27.65
N GLU A 176 34.72 -26.05 -27.75
CA GLU A 176 35.77 -26.62 -26.89
C GLU A 176 36.96 -25.65 -26.78
N ILE A 177 37.82 -25.85 -25.78
CA ILE A 177 39.06 -25.06 -25.61
C ILE A 177 40.14 -25.57 -26.59
N PRO A 178 40.76 -24.70 -27.42
CA PRO A 178 41.78 -25.10 -28.39
C PRO A 178 43.18 -25.24 -27.75
N VAL A 179 43.31 -26.18 -26.80
CA VAL A 179 44.49 -26.41 -25.94
C VAL A 179 45.83 -26.40 -26.70
N GLN A 180 45.88 -27.05 -27.88
CA GLN A 180 47.12 -27.16 -28.66
C GLN A 180 47.59 -25.80 -29.23
N ALA A 181 46.68 -24.91 -29.62
CA ALA A 181 47.03 -23.59 -30.14
C ALA A 181 47.52 -22.67 -29.01
N PHE A 182 46.83 -22.68 -27.87
CA PHE A 182 47.18 -21.89 -26.69
C PHE A 182 48.53 -22.28 -26.05
N ARG A 183 49.02 -23.51 -26.27
CA ARG A 183 50.36 -23.94 -25.82
C ARG A 183 51.49 -23.00 -26.28
N SER A 184 51.31 -22.29 -27.38
CA SER A 184 52.30 -21.35 -27.93
C SER A 184 52.31 -19.95 -27.27
N LEU A 185 51.28 -19.60 -26.48
CA LEU A 185 50.99 -18.23 -26.05
C LEU A 185 51.42 -17.93 -24.59
N SER A 186 52.63 -18.35 -24.19
CA SER A 186 53.10 -18.19 -22.80
C SER A 186 53.25 -16.74 -22.31
N ALA A 187 53.23 -15.75 -23.21
CA ALA A 187 53.27 -14.32 -22.91
C ALA A 187 51.89 -13.67 -22.71
N LEU A 188 50.80 -14.42 -22.92
CA LEU A 188 49.43 -13.90 -22.86
C LEU A 188 49.05 -13.48 -21.44
N GLN A 189 48.40 -12.32 -21.31
CA GLN A 189 48.05 -11.67 -20.05
C GLN A 189 46.53 -11.55 -19.85
N ALA A 190 45.77 -11.32 -20.94
CA ALA A 190 44.31 -11.31 -20.92
C ALA A 190 43.75 -12.14 -22.08
N MET A 191 42.75 -12.97 -21.80
CA MET A 191 42.05 -13.77 -22.80
C MET A 191 40.56 -13.81 -22.50
N THR A 192 39.74 -13.58 -23.53
CA THR A 192 38.29 -13.81 -23.45
C THR A 192 37.84 -14.82 -24.49
N LEU A 193 37.02 -15.76 -24.01
CA LEU A 193 36.35 -16.82 -24.75
C LEU A 193 34.84 -16.79 -24.43
N ALA A 194 34.33 -15.63 -23.99
CA ALA A 194 32.95 -15.43 -23.58
C ALA A 194 31.97 -15.51 -24.77
N LEU A 195 30.66 -15.63 -24.53
CA LEU A 195 29.63 -15.67 -25.58
C LEU A 195 29.94 -16.75 -26.66
N ASN A 196 30.35 -17.94 -26.22
CA ASN A 196 30.67 -19.08 -27.08
C ASN A 196 29.78 -20.29 -26.69
N LYS A 197 30.13 -21.49 -27.19
CA LYS A 197 29.38 -22.73 -26.98
C LYS A 197 30.22 -23.78 -26.25
N ILE A 198 31.22 -23.34 -25.48
CA ILE A 198 32.14 -24.21 -24.73
C ILE A 198 31.35 -24.92 -23.64
N HIS A 199 31.45 -26.25 -23.59
CA HIS A 199 30.62 -27.10 -22.72
C HIS A 199 31.42 -27.88 -21.67
N HIS A 200 32.72 -28.08 -21.91
CA HIS A 200 33.66 -28.76 -21.03
C HIS A 200 35.03 -28.07 -21.09
N ILE A 201 35.75 -28.04 -19.96
CA ILE A 201 37.17 -27.62 -19.90
C ILE A 201 38.00 -28.79 -19.34
N PRO A 202 38.88 -29.42 -20.15
CA PRO A 202 39.68 -30.57 -19.72
C PRO A 202 40.84 -30.17 -18.79
N ASP A 203 41.46 -31.16 -18.14
CA ASP A 203 42.67 -30.97 -17.32
C ASP A 203 43.81 -30.35 -18.13
N TYR A 204 44.52 -29.38 -17.53
CA TYR A 204 45.62 -28.62 -18.14
C TYR A 204 45.28 -27.86 -19.43
N ALA A 205 44.00 -27.52 -19.67
CA ALA A 205 43.53 -26.83 -20.88
C ALA A 205 44.28 -25.52 -21.19
N PHE A 206 44.81 -24.87 -20.16
CA PHE A 206 45.55 -23.61 -20.24
C PHE A 206 47.01 -23.73 -19.75
N GLY A 207 47.55 -24.95 -19.61
CA GLY A 207 48.73 -25.25 -18.78
C GLY A 207 50.07 -24.59 -19.15
N ASN A 208 50.15 -23.88 -20.28
CA ASN A 208 51.32 -23.10 -20.71
C ASN A 208 51.13 -21.58 -20.64
N LEU A 209 49.93 -21.09 -20.27
CA LEU A 209 49.60 -19.66 -20.17
C LEU A 209 50.02 -19.08 -18.81
N SER A 210 51.30 -19.26 -18.43
CA SER A 210 51.80 -18.92 -17.10
C SER A 210 51.71 -17.43 -16.73
N SER A 211 51.67 -16.55 -17.74
CA SER A 211 51.60 -15.10 -17.59
C SER A 211 50.17 -14.54 -17.57
N LEU A 212 49.15 -15.40 -17.68
CA LEU A 212 47.76 -14.98 -17.81
C LEU A 212 47.24 -14.46 -16.47
N VAL A 213 46.70 -13.24 -16.49
CA VAL A 213 46.15 -12.50 -15.35
C VAL A 213 44.61 -12.52 -15.37
N VAL A 214 44.02 -12.40 -16.57
CA VAL A 214 42.56 -12.33 -16.76
C VAL A 214 42.09 -13.41 -17.72
N LEU A 215 41.10 -14.21 -17.29
CA LEU A 215 40.45 -15.24 -18.11
C LEU A 215 38.93 -15.12 -18.02
N HIS A 216 38.28 -14.72 -19.13
CA HIS A 216 36.83 -14.64 -19.24
C HIS A 216 36.25 -15.83 -20.03
N LEU A 217 35.32 -16.54 -19.41
CA LEU A 217 34.61 -17.71 -19.95
C LEU A 217 33.08 -17.57 -19.80
N HIS A 218 32.57 -16.38 -19.47
CA HIS A 218 31.15 -16.13 -19.22
C HIS A 218 30.26 -16.29 -20.46
N ASN A 219 28.94 -16.46 -20.26
CA ASN A 219 27.98 -16.72 -21.34
C ASN A 219 28.41 -17.89 -22.24
N ASN A 220 28.80 -19.00 -21.63
CA ASN A 220 29.08 -20.26 -22.33
C ASN A 220 28.05 -21.32 -21.90
N ARG A 221 28.37 -22.61 -22.10
CA ARG A 221 27.51 -23.75 -21.76
C ARG A 221 28.24 -24.73 -20.85
N ILE A 222 29.21 -24.23 -20.07
CA ILE A 222 30.14 -25.06 -19.31
C ILE A 222 29.36 -25.80 -18.23
N HIS A 223 29.24 -27.11 -18.41
CA HIS A 223 28.53 -28.02 -17.51
C HIS A 223 29.53 -28.77 -16.61
N SER A 224 30.76 -28.96 -17.07
CA SER A 224 31.78 -29.75 -16.36
C SER A 224 33.19 -29.20 -16.53
N LEU A 225 33.99 -29.34 -15.47
CA LEU A 225 35.38 -28.90 -15.39
C LEU A 225 36.26 -30.09 -14.96
N GLY A 226 37.41 -30.24 -15.62
CA GLY A 226 38.48 -31.11 -15.12
C GLY A 226 38.99 -30.62 -13.75
N LYS A 227 39.42 -31.54 -12.88
CA LYS A 227 39.90 -31.22 -11.53
C LYS A 227 41.20 -30.41 -11.50
N LYS A 228 41.85 -30.29 -12.66
CA LYS A 228 43.10 -29.57 -12.93
C LYS A 228 42.99 -28.70 -14.18
N CYS A 229 41.79 -28.28 -14.58
CA CYS A 229 41.59 -27.53 -15.82
C CYS A 229 42.36 -26.20 -15.87
N PHE A 230 42.59 -25.59 -14.71
CA PHE A 230 43.33 -24.34 -14.53
C PHE A 230 44.80 -24.54 -14.08
N ASP A 231 45.27 -25.77 -13.88
CA ASP A 231 46.67 -26.05 -13.49
C ASP A 231 47.63 -25.48 -14.56
N GLY A 232 48.47 -24.53 -14.16
CA GLY A 232 49.42 -23.79 -15.02
C GLY A 232 49.16 -22.28 -15.11
N LEU A 233 47.98 -21.80 -14.70
CA LEU A 233 47.59 -20.39 -14.65
C LEU A 233 48.14 -19.66 -13.40
N HIS A 234 49.47 -19.69 -13.24
CA HIS A 234 50.15 -19.24 -12.02
C HIS A 234 49.96 -17.74 -11.70
N SER A 235 49.72 -16.89 -12.70
CA SER A 235 49.58 -15.43 -12.54
C SER A 235 48.13 -14.93 -12.52
N LEU A 236 47.14 -15.84 -12.47
CA LEU A 236 45.74 -15.46 -12.66
C LEU A 236 45.18 -14.72 -11.45
N GLU A 237 44.65 -13.52 -11.69
CA GLU A 237 44.02 -12.66 -10.69
C GLU A 237 42.49 -12.56 -10.86
N THR A 238 41.98 -12.65 -12.09
CA THR A 238 40.54 -12.62 -12.40
C THR A 238 40.11 -13.85 -13.21
N LEU A 239 39.13 -14.59 -12.70
CA LEU A 239 38.47 -15.71 -13.38
C LEU A 239 36.96 -15.49 -13.43
N ASP A 240 36.41 -15.42 -14.64
CA ASP A 240 34.97 -15.26 -14.86
C ASP A 240 34.35 -16.51 -15.51
N LEU A 241 33.50 -17.22 -14.76
CA LEU A 241 32.66 -18.35 -15.15
C LEU A 241 31.15 -18.03 -15.06
N ASN A 242 30.77 -16.75 -14.98
CA ASN A 242 29.37 -16.30 -14.85
C ASN A 242 28.51 -16.76 -16.04
N TYR A 243 27.19 -16.90 -15.87
CA TYR A 243 26.26 -17.32 -16.93
C TYR A 243 26.72 -18.61 -17.66
N ASN A 244 26.77 -19.71 -16.91
CA ASN A 244 27.15 -21.03 -17.41
C ASN A 244 26.18 -22.10 -16.84
N ASN A 245 26.53 -23.39 -16.94
CA ASN A 245 25.67 -24.50 -16.52
C ASN A 245 26.35 -25.40 -15.48
N LEU A 246 27.21 -24.84 -14.63
CA LEU A 246 27.94 -25.59 -13.59
C LEU A 246 26.96 -26.10 -12.52
N ASP A 247 26.87 -27.41 -12.35
CA ASP A 247 26.06 -28.05 -11.29
C ASP A 247 26.82 -28.17 -9.95
N GLU A 248 28.15 -28.20 -10.00
CA GLU A 248 29.05 -28.38 -8.86
C GLU A 248 30.04 -27.22 -8.70
N PHE A 249 30.49 -26.98 -7.48
CA PHE A 249 31.51 -25.97 -7.16
C PHE A 249 32.84 -26.25 -7.92
N PRO A 250 33.47 -25.24 -8.54
CA PRO A 250 34.67 -25.42 -9.38
C PRO A 250 35.93 -25.70 -8.56
N THR A 251 36.05 -26.90 -7.97
CA THR A 251 37.17 -27.30 -7.08
C THR A 251 38.58 -27.13 -7.67
N ALA A 252 38.70 -27.01 -9.00
CA ALA A 252 39.95 -26.70 -9.69
C ALA A 252 40.52 -25.31 -9.38
N ILE A 253 39.75 -24.36 -8.83
CA ILE A 253 40.28 -23.02 -8.46
C ILE A 253 41.38 -23.10 -7.39
N ARG A 254 41.48 -24.22 -6.65
CA ARG A 254 42.41 -24.39 -5.51
C ARG A 254 43.90 -24.19 -5.88
N THR A 255 44.28 -24.26 -7.15
CA THR A 255 45.66 -24.02 -7.60
C THR A 255 45.94 -22.55 -7.99
N LEU A 256 44.93 -21.68 -7.97
CA LEU A 256 45.01 -20.26 -8.35
C LEU A 256 45.34 -19.37 -7.15
N SER A 257 46.58 -19.44 -6.65
CA SER A 257 47.00 -18.75 -5.42
C SER A 257 46.94 -17.23 -5.46
N ASN A 258 47.00 -16.63 -6.66
CA ASN A 258 46.98 -15.18 -6.87
C ASN A 258 45.58 -14.62 -7.19
N LEU A 259 44.54 -15.46 -7.13
CA LEU A 259 43.17 -15.08 -7.52
C LEU A 259 42.60 -14.03 -6.56
N LYS A 260 42.14 -12.90 -7.12
CA LYS A 260 41.56 -11.74 -6.42
C LYS A 260 40.06 -11.59 -6.70
N GLU A 261 39.64 -11.91 -7.92
CA GLU A 261 38.25 -11.85 -8.36
C GLU A 261 37.81 -13.18 -8.96
N LEU A 262 36.67 -13.67 -8.49
CA LEU A 262 36.09 -14.94 -8.93
C LEU A 262 34.58 -14.81 -9.19
N GLY A 263 34.20 -14.89 -10.46
CA GLY A 263 32.81 -14.97 -10.90
C GLY A 263 32.39 -16.41 -11.20
N PHE A 264 31.28 -16.86 -10.61
CA PHE A 264 30.51 -18.04 -11.03
C PHE A 264 29.00 -17.85 -10.79
N HIS A 265 28.50 -16.61 -10.85
CA HIS A 265 27.09 -16.29 -10.68
C HIS A 265 26.24 -16.80 -11.86
N SER A 266 24.93 -16.91 -11.67
CA SER A 266 23.97 -17.38 -12.67
C SER A 266 24.38 -18.75 -13.26
N ASN A 267 24.51 -19.74 -12.37
CA ASN A 267 24.88 -21.14 -12.63
C ASN A 267 23.94 -22.07 -11.81
N ASN A 268 24.13 -23.39 -11.88
CA ASN A 268 23.27 -24.39 -11.23
C ASN A 268 23.80 -24.88 -9.86
N ILE A 269 24.80 -24.22 -9.26
CA ILE A 269 25.57 -24.76 -8.14
C ILE A 269 24.73 -24.80 -6.85
N LYS A 270 24.60 -26.01 -6.29
CA LYS A 270 23.71 -26.28 -5.13
C LYS A 270 24.38 -26.12 -3.77
N SER A 271 25.71 -26.14 -3.71
CA SER A 271 26.44 -26.02 -2.45
C SER A 271 27.87 -25.48 -2.62
N ILE A 272 28.35 -24.78 -1.59
CA ILE A 272 29.76 -24.39 -1.44
C ILE A 272 30.39 -25.34 -0.40
N PRO A 273 31.45 -26.09 -0.75
CA PRO A 273 32.01 -27.11 0.13
C PRO A 273 32.84 -26.52 1.30
N GLU A 274 33.11 -27.35 2.31
CA GLU A 274 34.09 -27.03 3.34
C GLU A 274 35.47 -26.69 2.73
N LYS A 275 36.10 -25.63 3.24
CA LYS A 275 37.41 -25.13 2.78
C LYS A 275 37.47 -24.76 1.29
N ALA A 276 36.34 -24.40 0.69
CA ALA A 276 36.19 -24.01 -0.72
C ALA A 276 37.31 -23.12 -1.28
N PHE A 277 37.67 -22.05 -0.56
CA PHE A 277 38.61 -21.03 -1.02
C PHE A 277 40.00 -21.12 -0.37
N VAL A 278 40.35 -22.26 0.26
CA VAL A 278 41.63 -22.43 1.00
C VAL A 278 42.88 -22.34 0.12
N GLY A 279 42.73 -22.38 -1.20
CA GLY A 279 43.81 -22.15 -2.16
C GLY A 279 43.94 -20.70 -2.64
N ASN A 280 43.05 -19.80 -2.20
CA ASN A 280 42.80 -18.50 -2.83
C ASN A 280 42.76 -17.35 -1.78
N PRO A 281 43.83 -17.16 -0.97
CA PRO A 281 43.81 -16.24 0.17
C PRO A 281 43.70 -14.75 -0.21
N SER A 282 44.01 -14.39 -1.46
CA SER A 282 43.97 -13.02 -1.97
C SER A 282 42.62 -12.59 -2.54
N LEU A 283 41.56 -13.38 -2.36
CA LEU A 283 40.22 -13.03 -2.87
C LEU A 283 39.65 -11.77 -2.19
N ILE A 284 39.30 -10.79 -3.01
CA ILE A 284 38.71 -9.50 -2.66
C ILE A 284 37.21 -9.52 -2.96
N THR A 285 36.83 -10.12 -4.11
CA THR A 285 35.45 -10.23 -4.61
C THR A 285 35.13 -11.66 -5.05
N ILE A 286 33.93 -12.14 -4.70
CA ILE A 286 33.42 -13.44 -5.13
C ILE A 286 31.95 -13.26 -5.52
N HIS A 287 31.61 -13.51 -6.78
CA HIS A 287 30.25 -13.33 -7.31
C HIS A 287 29.62 -14.69 -7.59
N PHE A 288 28.66 -15.10 -6.76
CA PHE A 288 27.99 -16.41 -6.86
C PHE A 288 26.45 -16.34 -6.73
N TYR A 289 25.85 -15.14 -6.81
CA TYR A 289 24.40 -14.97 -6.84
C TYR A 289 23.75 -15.69 -8.04
N ASP A 290 22.42 -15.77 -8.05
CA ASP A 290 21.64 -16.54 -9.04
C ASP A 290 22.06 -18.01 -9.19
N ASN A 291 22.69 -18.59 -8.16
CA ASN A 291 22.87 -20.03 -8.01
C ASN A 291 21.85 -20.57 -6.98
N PRO A 292 21.33 -21.80 -7.16
CA PRO A 292 20.41 -22.45 -6.22
C PRO A 292 21.14 -23.01 -4.98
N ILE A 293 21.97 -22.19 -4.33
CA ILE A 293 22.78 -22.59 -3.17
C ILE A 293 21.88 -22.89 -1.98
N GLN A 294 21.88 -24.14 -1.54
CA GLN A 294 21.14 -24.61 -0.37
C GLN A 294 22.04 -24.73 0.86
N LEU A 295 23.28 -25.20 0.66
CA LEU A 295 24.23 -25.55 1.72
C LEU A 295 25.58 -24.84 1.53
N VAL A 296 26.18 -24.38 2.62
CA VAL A 296 27.52 -23.81 2.67
C VAL A 296 28.29 -24.46 3.81
N GLY A 297 29.52 -24.91 3.55
CA GLY A 297 30.42 -25.44 4.58
C GLY A 297 30.84 -24.35 5.58
N ARG A 298 30.86 -24.68 6.88
CA ARG A 298 31.14 -23.71 7.95
C ARG A 298 32.53 -23.09 7.85
N SER A 299 33.51 -23.81 7.30
CA SER A 299 34.88 -23.34 7.04
C SER A 299 35.12 -22.85 5.61
N ALA A 300 34.07 -22.69 4.78
CA ALA A 300 34.22 -22.30 3.38
C ALA A 300 34.91 -20.94 3.19
N PHE A 301 34.59 -19.95 4.03
CA PHE A 301 35.03 -18.55 3.94
C PHE A 301 36.08 -18.14 5.01
N GLN A 302 36.76 -19.11 5.63
CA GLN A 302 37.90 -18.83 6.52
C GLN A 302 39.14 -18.38 5.72
N HIS A 303 40.02 -17.60 6.37
CA HIS A 303 41.33 -17.17 5.84
C HIS A 303 41.26 -16.36 4.53
N LEU A 304 40.27 -15.48 4.38
CA LEU A 304 40.13 -14.54 3.25
C LEU A 304 40.37 -13.08 3.71
N PRO A 305 41.61 -12.70 4.06
CA PRO A 305 41.90 -11.41 4.71
C PRO A 305 41.65 -10.17 3.86
N GLU A 306 41.40 -10.28 2.55
CA GLU A 306 41.09 -9.14 1.67
C GLU A 306 39.61 -9.07 1.25
N LEU A 307 38.78 -10.06 1.64
CA LEU A 307 37.37 -10.12 1.27
C LEU A 307 36.56 -9.00 1.95
N ARG A 308 35.91 -8.15 1.16
CA ARG A 308 35.13 -6.99 1.66
C ARG A 308 33.63 -7.24 1.77
N THR A 309 33.08 -8.08 0.90
CA THR A 309 31.64 -8.33 0.80
C THR A 309 31.35 -9.82 0.74
N LEU A 310 30.44 -10.30 1.59
CA LEU A 310 29.89 -11.65 1.54
C LEU A 310 28.37 -11.59 1.51
N THR A 311 27.76 -12.13 0.45
CA THR A 311 26.31 -12.10 0.22
C THR A 311 25.79 -13.50 -0.05
N LEU A 312 24.98 -14.02 0.88
CA LEU A 312 24.33 -15.33 0.83
C LEU A 312 22.82 -15.12 0.96
N ASN A 313 22.05 -15.44 -0.07
CA ASN A 313 20.60 -15.25 -0.10
C ASN A 313 19.88 -16.56 -0.43
N GLY A 314 18.87 -16.93 0.36
CA GLY A 314 18.05 -18.13 0.15
C GLY A 314 18.72 -19.46 0.52
N ALA A 315 19.82 -19.41 1.29
CA ALA A 315 20.63 -20.58 1.67
C ALA A 315 19.96 -21.43 2.77
N SER A 316 18.80 -21.98 2.43
CA SER A 316 17.79 -22.55 3.33
C SER A 316 18.21 -23.77 4.16
N GLN A 317 19.39 -24.34 3.97
CA GLN A 317 19.94 -25.45 4.78
C GLN A 317 21.11 -25.01 5.70
N ILE A 318 21.45 -23.72 5.75
CA ILE A 318 22.41 -23.18 6.73
C ILE A 318 21.71 -23.07 8.09
N THR A 319 22.16 -23.85 9.08
CA THR A 319 21.64 -23.85 10.46
C THR A 319 22.55 -23.15 11.47
N GLU A 320 23.85 -23.03 11.16
CA GLU A 320 24.85 -22.35 11.98
C GLU A 320 25.43 -21.14 11.24
N PHE A 321 25.83 -20.10 11.98
CA PHE A 321 26.57 -18.97 11.42
C PHE A 321 27.98 -19.43 10.96
N PRO A 322 28.45 -19.02 9.76
CA PRO A 322 29.75 -19.45 9.23
C PRO A 322 30.92 -18.93 10.07
N ASP A 323 32.03 -19.66 10.11
CA ASP A 323 33.23 -19.22 10.81
C ASP A 323 34.09 -18.34 9.89
N LEU A 324 34.22 -17.07 10.26
CA LEU A 324 34.93 -16.04 9.50
C LEU A 324 36.33 -15.76 10.08
N SER A 325 36.89 -16.73 10.81
CA SER A 325 38.27 -16.72 11.29
C SER A 325 39.27 -16.44 10.16
N GLY A 326 40.03 -15.35 10.29
CA GLY A 326 40.99 -14.88 9.28
C GLY A 326 40.42 -13.97 8.19
N THR A 327 39.12 -13.64 8.23
CA THR A 327 38.36 -12.90 7.20
C THR A 327 37.89 -11.53 7.73
N GLY A 328 38.75 -10.86 8.50
CA GLY A 328 38.41 -9.67 9.30
C GLY A 328 38.28 -8.33 8.55
N SER A 329 38.39 -8.33 7.23
CA SER A 329 38.26 -7.13 6.38
C SER A 329 36.85 -6.92 5.81
N LEU A 330 35.89 -7.77 6.19
CA LEU A 330 34.50 -7.63 5.74
C LEU A 330 33.90 -6.28 6.16
N GLU A 331 33.41 -5.55 5.17
CA GLU A 331 32.68 -4.29 5.28
C GLU A 331 31.16 -4.54 5.15
N SER A 332 30.74 -5.55 4.41
CA SER A 332 29.33 -5.92 4.21
C SER A 332 29.12 -7.43 4.34
N LEU A 333 28.20 -7.84 5.21
CA LEU A 333 27.78 -9.22 5.39
C LEU A 333 26.26 -9.32 5.28
N THR A 334 25.80 -10.09 4.29
CA THR A 334 24.39 -10.42 4.07
C THR A 334 24.24 -11.94 4.09
N LEU A 335 23.42 -12.48 4.99
CA LEU A 335 23.11 -13.91 5.10
C LEU A 335 21.62 -14.09 5.40
N THR A 336 20.81 -14.23 4.34
CA THR A 336 19.34 -14.19 4.41
C THR A 336 18.69 -15.48 3.92
N GLY A 337 17.49 -15.78 4.43
CA GLY A 337 16.70 -16.94 4.01
C GLY A 337 17.31 -18.28 4.45
N ALA A 338 17.81 -18.34 5.68
CA ALA A 338 18.47 -19.49 6.29
C ALA A 338 17.81 -19.86 7.65
N GLN A 339 18.35 -20.85 8.35
CA GLN A 339 17.79 -21.41 9.59
C GLN A 339 18.66 -21.10 10.82
N ILE A 340 19.40 -19.98 10.82
CA ILE A 340 20.28 -19.59 11.93
C ILE A 340 19.42 -19.16 13.13
N SER A 341 19.56 -19.87 14.25
CA SER A 341 18.80 -19.63 15.49
C SER A 341 19.50 -18.72 16.51
N SER A 342 20.83 -18.63 16.45
CA SER A 342 21.65 -17.84 17.38
C SER A 342 22.98 -17.44 16.75
N LEU A 343 23.62 -16.40 17.31
CA LEU A 343 24.94 -15.93 16.90
C LEU A 343 25.99 -16.21 17.98
N PRO A 344 27.27 -16.48 17.61
CA PRO A 344 28.36 -16.53 18.57
C PRO A 344 28.51 -15.19 19.32
N GLN A 345 28.72 -15.24 20.63
CA GLN A 345 28.92 -14.03 21.44
C GLN A 345 30.17 -13.23 21.02
N THR A 346 31.17 -13.89 20.43
CA THR A 346 32.40 -13.32 19.88
C THR A 346 32.32 -12.98 18.39
N VAL A 347 31.10 -12.88 17.80
CA VAL A 347 30.94 -12.67 16.35
C VAL A 347 31.54 -11.33 15.88
N CYS A 348 31.45 -10.28 16.68
CA CYS A 348 32.07 -8.99 16.35
C CYS A 348 33.60 -8.97 16.49
N ASP A 349 34.20 -9.89 17.25
CA ASP A 349 35.66 -10.02 17.32
C ASP A 349 36.25 -10.50 15.99
N GLN A 350 35.46 -11.23 15.19
CA GLN A 350 35.82 -11.60 13.81
C GLN A 350 35.54 -10.48 12.80
N LEU A 351 34.71 -9.48 13.13
CA LEU A 351 34.11 -8.53 12.18
C LEU A 351 34.34 -7.04 12.55
N PRO A 352 35.58 -6.60 12.88
CA PRO A 352 35.86 -5.24 13.38
C PRO A 352 35.67 -4.13 12.31
N ASN A 353 35.61 -4.50 11.03
CA ASN A 353 35.47 -3.56 9.91
C ASN A 353 34.03 -3.39 9.40
N LEU A 354 33.07 -4.14 9.96
CA LEU A 354 31.74 -4.30 9.38
C LEU A 354 30.91 -3.01 9.43
N GLN A 355 30.34 -2.62 8.29
CA GLN A 355 29.50 -1.43 8.09
C GLN A 355 28.04 -1.80 7.82
N MET A 356 27.79 -2.92 7.15
CA MET A 356 26.44 -3.46 6.93
C MET A 356 26.35 -4.92 7.40
N LEU A 357 25.33 -5.19 8.23
CA LEU A 357 24.90 -6.53 8.61
C LEU A 357 23.43 -6.72 8.21
N ASP A 358 23.14 -7.75 7.41
CA ASP A 358 21.78 -8.17 7.07
C ASP A 358 21.64 -9.67 7.33
N LEU A 359 20.87 -10.02 8.35
CA LEU A 359 20.52 -11.40 8.71
C LEU A 359 19.00 -11.59 8.64
N SER A 360 18.33 -10.89 7.73
CA SER A 360 16.88 -10.96 7.58
C SER A 360 16.40 -12.33 7.08
N TYR A 361 15.19 -12.73 7.47
CA TYR A 361 14.64 -14.08 7.18
C TYR A 361 15.53 -15.21 7.73
N ASN A 362 15.76 -15.18 9.04
CA ASN A 362 16.40 -16.25 9.82
C ASN A 362 15.50 -16.62 11.02
N LEU A 363 16.03 -17.38 11.99
CA LEU A 363 15.30 -17.86 13.16
C LEU A 363 15.91 -17.31 14.48
N LEU A 364 16.56 -16.14 14.43
CA LEU A 364 17.31 -15.60 15.58
C LEU A 364 16.38 -15.27 16.74
N GLU A 365 16.57 -15.92 17.89
CA GLU A 365 15.81 -15.63 19.12
C GLU A 365 16.55 -14.65 20.05
N ASP A 366 17.85 -14.91 20.28
CA ASP A 366 18.72 -14.15 21.18
C ASP A 366 19.83 -13.43 20.41
N LEU A 367 20.09 -12.16 20.78
CA LEU A 367 21.13 -11.33 20.16
C LEU A 367 22.36 -11.17 21.08
N PRO A 368 23.59 -11.20 20.54
CA PRO A 368 24.81 -10.84 21.27
C PRO A 368 24.94 -9.31 21.42
N SER A 369 25.97 -8.86 22.13
CA SER A 369 26.38 -7.44 22.07
C SER A 369 27.11 -7.14 20.77
N PHE A 370 26.60 -6.18 19.99
CA PHE A 370 27.25 -5.71 18.77
C PHE A 370 28.31 -4.61 19.03
N SER A 371 28.55 -4.21 20.29
CA SER A 371 29.39 -3.04 20.66
C SER A 371 30.84 -3.06 20.16
N VAL A 372 31.38 -4.24 19.79
CA VAL A 372 32.72 -4.36 19.18
C VAL A 372 32.69 -4.03 17.67
N CYS A 373 31.56 -4.22 16.99
CA CYS A 373 31.34 -3.86 15.58
C CYS A 373 31.13 -2.33 15.38
N GLN A 374 32.03 -1.49 15.89
CA GLN A 374 31.85 -0.02 16.02
C GLN A 374 31.62 0.74 14.68
N LYS A 375 31.98 0.13 13.54
CA LYS A 375 31.79 0.72 12.20
C LYS A 375 30.40 0.49 11.61
N LEU A 376 29.51 -0.26 12.28
CA LEU A 376 28.18 -0.55 11.75
C LEU A 376 27.35 0.71 11.48
N GLN A 377 26.87 0.84 10.24
CA GLN A 377 26.01 1.90 9.73
C GLN A 377 24.59 1.39 9.43
N LYS A 378 24.44 0.12 9.03
CA LYS A 378 23.15 -0.54 8.81
C LYS A 378 23.12 -1.91 9.48
N ILE A 379 22.04 -2.17 10.22
CA ILE A 379 21.66 -3.49 10.73
C ILE A 379 20.25 -3.80 10.20
N ASP A 380 20.07 -4.96 9.57
CA ASP A 380 18.77 -5.52 9.21
C ASP A 380 18.61 -6.93 9.80
N LEU A 381 17.59 -7.08 10.65
CA LEU A 381 17.25 -8.30 11.37
C LEU A 381 15.74 -8.61 11.23
N ARG A 382 15.07 -8.06 10.20
CA ARG A 382 13.63 -8.30 9.98
C ARG A 382 13.32 -9.77 9.73
N HIS A 383 12.10 -10.20 10.04
CA HIS A 383 11.68 -11.60 9.91
C HIS A 383 12.66 -12.55 10.62
N ASN A 384 12.73 -12.39 11.94
CA ASN A 384 13.43 -13.26 12.88
C ASN A 384 12.50 -13.52 14.08
N GLU A 385 12.99 -14.22 15.11
CA GLU A 385 12.20 -14.65 16.25
C GLU A 385 12.53 -13.89 17.55
N ILE A 386 13.16 -12.71 17.42
CA ILE A 386 13.71 -11.92 18.53
C ILE A 386 12.58 -11.47 19.46
N TYR A 387 12.71 -11.75 20.76
CA TYR A 387 11.66 -11.49 21.78
C TYR A 387 11.97 -10.30 22.72
N GLU A 388 13.25 -9.94 22.86
CA GLU A 388 13.75 -8.93 23.81
C GLU A 388 14.94 -8.17 23.21
N ILE A 389 15.04 -6.87 23.47
CA ILE A 389 16.25 -6.06 23.17
C ILE A 389 16.88 -5.57 24.48
N LYS A 390 18.10 -6.04 24.74
CA LYS A 390 18.87 -5.80 25.98
C LYS A 390 19.62 -4.47 25.93
N VAL A 391 20.20 -4.07 27.06
CA VAL A 391 20.88 -2.76 27.21
C VAL A 391 22.20 -2.68 26.44
N ASP A 392 22.86 -3.83 26.28
CA ASP A 392 24.18 -4.03 25.71
C ASP A 392 24.16 -4.46 24.23
N THR A 393 23.00 -4.87 23.70
CA THR A 393 22.85 -5.34 22.31
C THR A 393 23.36 -4.33 21.29
N PHE A 394 22.95 -3.06 21.39
CA PHE A 394 23.28 -2.00 20.42
C PHE A 394 24.12 -0.87 21.02
N GLN A 395 24.80 -1.11 22.15
CA GLN A 395 25.52 -0.05 22.86
C GLN A 395 26.76 0.42 22.08
N GLN A 396 27.10 1.71 22.15
CA GLN A 396 28.29 2.32 21.52
C GLN A 396 28.39 2.22 19.98
N LEU A 397 27.31 1.90 19.27
CA LEU A 397 27.28 1.92 17.81
C LEU A 397 27.13 3.34 17.26
N LEU A 398 28.16 4.17 17.49
CA LEU A 398 28.18 5.60 17.16
C LEU A 398 27.91 5.90 15.67
N SER A 399 28.26 4.95 14.79
CA SER A 399 28.11 5.07 13.33
C SER A 399 26.72 4.65 12.80
N LEU A 400 25.86 4.02 13.63
CA LEU A 400 24.65 3.35 13.18
C LEU A 400 23.60 4.34 12.69
N ARG A 401 23.18 4.24 11.42
CA ARG A 401 22.20 5.12 10.75
C ARG A 401 20.84 4.47 10.57
N SER A 402 20.81 3.15 10.38
CA SER A 402 19.59 2.38 10.10
C SER A 402 19.56 1.08 10.89
N LEU A 403 18.49 0.88 11.66
CA LEU A 403 18.20 -0.36 12.39
C LEU A 403 16.81 -0.87 12.00
N ASN A 404 16.76 -2.08 11.45
CA ASN A 404 15.51 -2.75 11.08
C ASN A 404 15.33 -4.04 11.90
N LEU A 405 14.23 -4.09 12.64
CA LEU A 405 13.79 -5.16 13.53
C LEU A 405 12.32 -5.56 13.24
N ALA A 406 11.80 -5.22 12.05
CA ALA A 406 10.42 -5.50 11.67
C ALA A 406 10.10 -7.01 11.66
N TRP A 407 8.83 -7.38 11.89
CA TRP A 407 8.37 -8.77 11.87
C TRP A 407 9.20 -9.69 12.79
N ASN A 408 9.30 -9.29 14.06
CA ASN A 408 9.88 -10.08 15.14
C ASN A 408 8.83 -10.29 16.25
N LYS A 409 9.20 -10.95 17.34
CA LYS A 409 8.32 -11.20 18.50
C LYS A 409 8.57 -10.21 19.65
N ILE A 410 9.27 -9.08 19.41
CA ILE A 410 9.79 -8.20 20.46
C ILE A 410 8.64 -7.65 21.32
N ALA A 411 8.65 -8.03 22.59
CA ALA A 411 7.66 -7.58 23.58
C ALA A 411 8.22 -6.47 24.49
N ILE A 412 9.53 -6.50 24.76
CA ILE A 412 10.22 -5.58 25.68
C ILE A 412 11.50 -5.07 25.02
N ILE A 413 11.73 -3.76 25.13
CA ILE A 413 13.01 -3.10 24.80
C ILE A 413 13.47 -2.38 26.07
N HIS A 414 14.71 -2.62 26.50
CA HIS A 414 15.25 -1.94 27.68
C HIS A 414 15.32 -0.41 27.46
N PRO A 415 14.88 0.46 28.40
CA PRO A 415 14.78 1.91 28.18
C PRO A 415 16.05 2.60 27.68
N SER A 416 17.22 2.08 28.06
CA SER A 416 18.53 2.63 27.65
C SER A 416 19.16 1.94 26.43
N ALA A 417 18.51 0.95 25.80
CA ALA A 417 19.11 0.16 24.70
C ALA A 417 19.55 1.01 23.50
N PHE A 418 18.83 2.09 23.21
CA PHE A 418 19.14 3.01 22.11
C PHE A 418 19.85 4.31 22.56
N SER A 419 20.24 4.40 23.83
CA SER A 419 20.78 5.64 24.44
C SER A 419 22.10 6.13 23.84
N THR A 420 22.85 5.27 23.16
CA THR A 420 24.19 5.54 22.62
C THR A 420 24.26 5.46 21.09
N LEU A 421 23.15 5.79 20.41
CA LEU A 421 22.99 5.73 18.95
C LEU A 421 22.82 7.13 18.28
N PRO A 422 23.78 8.06 18.41
CA PRO A 422 23.61 9.46 17.97
C PRO A 422 23.43 9.64 16.45
N SER A 423 23.97 8.72 15.64
CA SER A 423 23.84 8.75 14.18
C SER A 423 22.55 8.12 13.65
N LEU A 424 21.67 7.57 14.52
CA LEU A 424 20.50 6.82 14.06
C LEU A 424 19.51 7.77 13.38
N ARG A 425 19.08 7.41 12.17
CA ARG A 425 18.11 8.17 11.36
C ARG A 425 16.89 7.34 10.97
N LYS A 426 17.03 6.01 10.83
CA LYS A 426 15.93 5.11 10.48
C LYS A 426 15.80 3.99 11.51
N LEU A 427 14.60 3.85 12.10
CA LEU A 427 14.24 2.77 13.00
C LEU A 427 12.94 2.10 12.53
N ASP A 428 13.01 0.81 12.26
CA ASP A 428 11.84 0.00 11.89
C ASP A 428 11.61 -1.09 12.95
N LEU A 429 10.46 -1.02 13.61
CA LEU A 429 9.97 -1.95 14.63
C LEU A 429 8.57 -2.49 14.26
N SER A 430 8.20 -2.45 12.97
CA SER A 430 6.88 -2.86 12.48
C SER A 430 6.57 -4.32 12.80
N SER A 431 5.29 -4.67 12.96
CA SER A 431 4.80 -6.04 13.22
C SER A 431 5.53 -6.75 14.38
N ASN A 432 5.71 -6.05 15.50
CA ASN A 432 6.22 -6.60 16.76
C ASN A 432 5.11 -6.66 17.83
N ARG A 433 5.47 -6.96 19.08
CA ARG A 433 4.55 -7.14 20.22
C ARG A 433 4.70 -6.03 21.27
N LEU A 434 5.18 -4.85 20.87
CA LEU A 434 5.50 -3.76 21.79
C LEU A 434 4.23 -3.17 22.44
N SER A 435 4.29 -3.00 23.75
CA SER A 435 3.29 -2.29 24.56
C SER A 435 3.73 -0.88 24.97
N SER A 436 5.03 -0.60 24.89
CA SER A 436 5.66 0.69 25.19
C SER A 436 6.88 0.90 24.29
N PHE A 437 7.29 2.15 24.11
CA PHE A 437 8.38 2.54 23.21
C PHE A 437 9.39 3.44 23.95
N PRO A 438 10.70 3.09 23.96
CA PRO A 438 11.72 3.93 24.58
C PRO A 438 12.00 5.18 23.73
N VAL A 439 12.21 6.32 24.39
CA VAL A 439 12.47 7.60 23.73
C VAL A 439 13.95 8.03 23.85
N THR A 440 14.64 7.57 24.89
CA THR A 440 16.00 8.00 25.23
C THR A 440 17.01 7.65 24.13
N GLY A 441 17.66 8.69 23.59
CA GLY A 441 18.65 8.58 22.51
C GLY A 441 18.10 8.82 21.10
N LEU A 442 16.80 8.63 20.87
CA LEU A 442 16.20 8.59 19.52
C LEU A 442 15.82 9.95 18.89
N HIS A 443 16.18 11.06 19.52
CA HIS A 443 15.84 12.43 19.10
C HIS A 443 16.18 12.79 17.64
N GLY A 444 17.23 12.17 17.06
CA GLY A 444 17.68 12.40 15.69
C GLY A 444 17.03 11.54 14.60
N LEU A 445 15.98 10.76 14.92
CA LEU A 445 15.30 9.94 13.91
C LEU A 445 14.59 10.78 12.85
N THR A 446 14.74 10.40 11.58
CA THR A 446 13.98 10.95 10.44
C THR A 446 12.93 9.99 9.90
N HIS A 447 13.10 8.68 10.14
CA HIS A 447 12.13 7.63 9.81
C HIS A 447 11.88 6.75 11.04
N LEU A 448 10.61 6.58 11.42
CA LEU A 448 10.18 5.71 12.51
C LEU A 448 8.98 4.85 12.08
N LYS A 449 9.10 3.52 12.18
CA LYS A 449 7.99 2.60 11.90
C LYS A 449 7.65 1.72 13.10
N LEU A 450 6.36 1.69 13.42
CA LEU A 450 5.75 1.05 14.59
C LEU A 450 4.41 0.35 14.23
N THR A 451 4.03 0.33 12.94
CA THR A 451 2.83 -0.34 12.41
C THR A 451 2.69 -1.77 12.92
N GLY A 452 1.47 -2.26 13.14
CA GLY A 452 1.22 -3.62 13.63
C GLY A 452 1.46 -3.88 15.12
N ASN A 453 2.06 -2.96 15.88
CA ASN A 453 2.21 -3.09 17.34
C ASN A 453 0.89 -2.78 18.08
N LEU A 454 -0.04 -3.74 18.08
CA LEU A 454 -1.41 -3.59 18.60
C LEU A 454 -1.54 -3.37 20.13
N ALA A 455 -0.45 -3.47 20.89
CA ALA A 455 -0.44 -3.10 22.32
C ALA A 455 0.08 -1.66 22.56
N LEU A 456 0.68 -1.02 21.55
CA LEU A 456 1.26 0.32 21.64
C LEU A 456 0.18 1.39 21.42
N GLN A 457 -0.72 1.51 22.40
CA GLN A 457 -1.84 2.47 22.40
C GLN A 457 -1.44 3.88 22.88
N SER A 458 -0.25 4.04 23.47
CA SER A 458 0.24 5.32 24.00
C SER A 458 0.51 6.35 22.89
N LEU A 459 0.15 7.61 23.15
CA LEU A 459 0.52 8.74 22.27
C LEU A 459 2.01 9.06 22.42
N ILE A 460 2.70 9.32 21.31
CA ILE A 460 4.11 9.74 21.28
C ILE A 460 4.15 11.24 21.00
N SER A 461 4.81 12.04 21.86
CA SER A 461 4.95 13.50 21.65
C SER A 461 5.98 13.80 20.56
N SER A 462 5.65 14.74 19.68
CA SER A 462 6.52 15.27 18.62
C SER A 462 7.70 16.08 19.16
N GLU A 463 7.60 16.65 20.36
CA GLU A 463 8.70 17.36 21.04
C GLU A 463 9.95 16.50 21.23
N ASN A 464 9.77 15.17 21.36
CA ASN A 464 10.88 14.22 21.52
C ASN A 464 11.57 13.87 20.19
N PHE A 465 10.98 14.23 19.05
CA PHE A 465 11.34 13.75 17.72
C PHE A 465 11.24 14.85 16.65
N PRO A 466 12.01 15.95 16.77
CA PRO A 466 11.90 17.11 15.88
C PRO A 466 12.27 16.83 14.42
N GLU A 467 13.12 15.83 14.16
CA GLU A 467 13.66 15.51 12.82
C GLU A 467 12.80 14.53 12.00
N LEU A 468 11.68 14.03 12.55
CA LEU A 468 10.87 13.01 11.88
C LEU A 468 10.19 13.54 10.60
N LYS A 469 10.50 12.91 9.47
CA LYS A 469 9.88 13.17 8.16
C LYS A 469 8.89 12.09 7.74
N VAL A 470 9.20 10.82 8.03
CA VAL A 470 8.35 9.66 7.68
C VAL A 470 8.03 8.84 8.92
N ILE A 471 6.74 8.61 9.17
CA ILE A 471 6.24 7.91 10.34
C ILE A 471 5.23 6.84 9.90
N GLU A 472 5.35 5.63 10.42
CA GLU A 472 4.30 4.61 10.33
C GLU A 472 3.88 4.22 11.75
N MET A 473 2.67 4.59 12.16
CA MET A 473 2.10 4.30 13.48
C MET A 473 1.18 3.07 13.41
N PRO A 474 1.00 2.32 14.51
CA PRO A 474 -0.01 1.26 14.55
C PRO A 474 -1.44 1.80 14.40
N TYR A 475 -1.68 3.11 14.66
CA TYR A 475 -2.99 3.73 14.51
C TYR A 475 -2.96 5.21 14.09
N ALA A 476 -4.03 5.65 13.43
CA ALA A 476 -4.14 6.99 12.85
C ALA A 476 -4.20 8.13 13.88
N TYR A 477 -4.70 7.88 15.10
CA TYR A 477 -4.76 8.91 16.14
C TYR A 477 -3.39 9.28 16.72
N GLN A 478 -2.36 8.41 16.56
CA GLN A 478 -0.98 8.77 16.94
C GLN A 478 -0.36 9.77 15.95
N CYS A 479 -0.73 9.68 14.67
CA CYS A 479 -0.34 10.68 13.66
C CYS A 479 -0.84 12.09 13.97
N CYS A 480 -1.93 12.24 14.74
CA CYS A 480 -2.43 13.54 15.20
C CYS A 480 -1.38 14.35 15.98
N ALA A 481 -0.49 13.68 16.74
CA ALA A 481 0.53 14.34 17.56
C ALA A 481 1.63 15.05 16.74
N PHE A 482 1.70 14.78 15.43
CA PHE A 482 2.71 15.29 14.51
C PHE A 482 2.15 16.32 13.50
N GLY A 483 1.00 16.93 13.80
CA GLY A 483 0.46 18.08 13.04
C GLY A 483 -0.11 17.77 11.65
N VAL A 484 -0.09 16.50 11.22
CA VAL A 484 -0.44 16.03 9.86
C VAL A 484 -1.84 16.47 9.38
N CYS A 485 -2.74 16.76 10.31
CA CYS A 485 -4.14 17.09 10.08
C CYS A 485 -4.37 18.49 9.48
N GLU A 486 -3.54 19.48 9.80
CA GLU A 486 -3.75 20.85 9.30
C GLU A 486 -3.53 20.97 7.79
N ASN A 487 -2.61 20.19 7.24
CA ASN A 487 -2.21 20.29 5.83
C ASN A 487 -3.27 19.72 4.88
N VAL A 488 -4.01 18.68 5.30
CA VAL A 488 -5.08 18.08 4.47
C VAL A 488 -6.18 19.10 4.15
N TYR A 489 -6.59 19.91 5.13
CA TYR A 489 -7.58 20.99 4.94
C TYR A 489 -7.01 22.24 4.24
N LYS A 490 -5.69 22.43 4.19
CA LYS A 490 -5.05 23.49 3.37
C LYS A 490 -5.01 23.10 1.89
N ILE A 491 -4.64 21.87 1.57
CA ILE A 491 -4.57 21.36 0.18
C ILE A 491 -5.94 21.43 -0.51
N SER A 492 -7.02 21.03 0.15
CA SER A 492 -8.39 21.13 -0.40
C SER A 492 -8.83 22.56 -0.71
N ASN A 493 -8.32 23.55 0.04
CA ASN A 493 -8.62 24.97 -0.18
C ASN A 493 -7.74 25.61 -1.26
N GLN A 494 -6.63 24.98 -1.64
CA GLN A 494 -5.76 25.45 -2.73
C GLN A 494 -6.29 25.00 -4.10
N TRP A 495 -6.91 23.82 -4.19
CA TRP A 495 -7.58 23.35 -5.42
C TRP A 495 -8.86 24.14 -5.76
N ASN A 496 -9.57 24.69 -4.76
CA ASN A 496 -10.75 25.55 -4.95
C ASN A 496 -10.42 27.00 -5.36
N LYS A 497 -9.24 27.26 -5.91
CA LYS A 497 -8.82 28.58 -6.40
C LYS A 497 -8.24 28.56 -7.83
N GLY A 498 -8.71 27.61 -8.65
CA GLY A 498 -8.26 27.39 -10.04
C GLY A 498 -9.23 27.82 -11.16
N ASP A 499 -10.52 28.00 -10.89
CA ASP A 499 -11.53 28.24 -11.94
C ASP A 499 -12.01 29.71 -12.00
N ASN A 500 -11.36 30.55 -12.83
CA ASN A 500 -11.98 31.71 -13.50
C ASN A 500 -11.05 32.46 -14.50
N SER A 501 -10.53 31.79 -15.53
CA SER A 501 -10.10 32.49 -16.76
C SER A 501 -10.02 31.56 -17.98
N SER A 502 -10.93 31.81 -18.94
CA SER A 502 -10.81 31.54 -20.40
C SER A 502 -9.99 30.34 -20.90
N THR A 503 -10.69 29.42 -21.55
CA THR A 503 -10.15 28.50 -22.56
C THR A 503 -9.34 29.20 -23.65
N ASP A 504 -8.13 28.71 -23.93
CA ASP A 504 -7.61 28.55 -25.30
C ASP A 504 -6.38 27.59 -25.33
N ASP A 505 -5.98 27.18 -26.53
CA ASP A 505 -4.71 26.48 -26.87
C ASP A 505 -4.37 25.14 -26.17
N LEU A 506 -5.22 24.13 -26.35
CA LEU A 506 -4.81 22.71 -26.24
C LEU A 506 -4.06 22.25 -27.52
N HIS A 507 -2.83 22.70 -27.76
CA HIS A 507 -1.98 22.07 -28.78
C HIS A 507 -0.46 22.20 -28.52
N LYS A 508 0.27 21.14 -28.92
CA LYS A 508 1.74 20.99 -28.94
C LYS A 508 2.49 21.05 -27.60
N LYS A 509 2.86 19.86 -27.12
CA LYS A 509 4.29 19.58 -26.92
C LYS A 509 4.58 18.09 -27.08
N ASP A 510 5.24 17.75 -28.18
CA ASP A 510 5.91 16.47 -28.38
C ASP A 510 7.12 16.71 -29.31
N ALA A 511 8.18 15.91 -29.14
CA ALA A 511 9.49 15.98 -29.81
C ALA A 511 10.25 17.35 -29.78
N GLY A 512 11.36 17.37 -29.02
CA GLY A 512 12.40 18.41 -29.09
C GLY A 512 13.64 17.95 -28.33
N MET A 513 14.78 17.77 -29.03
CA MET A 513 15.96 17.05 -28.53
C MET A 513 17.20 17.96 -28.47
N PHE A 514 18.20 17.55 -27.68
CA PHE A 514 19.46 18.24 -27.35
C PHE A 514 19.31 19.42 -26.36
N GLN A 515 20.34 19.78 -25.58
CA GLN A 515 21.76 19.41 -25.64
C GLN A 515 22.37 19.30 -24.23
N VAL A 516 23.37 18.43 -24.03
CA VAL A 516 24.16 18.38 -22.79
C VAL A 516 25.40 19.26 -22.95
N GLN A 517 25.64 20.15 -22.00
CA GLN A 517 26.86 20.95 -21.87
C GLN A 517 27.06 21.31 -20.38
N ASP A 518 28.33 21.36 -19.96
CA ASP A 518 28.85 21.77 -18.63
C ASP A 518 28.41 20.97 -17.37
N GLU A 519 29.39 20.33 -16.74
CA GLU A 519 29.22 19.47 -15.54
C GLU A 519 28.86 20.24 -14.24
N ARG A 520 28.73 21.58 -14.28
CA ARG A 520 28.37 22.39 -13.08
C ARG A 520 26.88 22.58 -12.89
N ASP A 521 26.11 22.61 -13.98
CA ASP A 521 24.65 22.73 -13.91
C ASP A 521 24.02 21.46 -13.29
N LEU A 522 24.74 20.32 -13.30
CA LEU A 522 24.30 19.07 -12.67
C LEU A 522 24.43 19.10 -11.13
N GLU A 523 25.43 19.79 -10.57
CA GLU A 523 25.55 19.95 -9.11
C GLU A 523 24.51 20.96 -8.60
N ASP A 524 24.29 22.09 -9.28
CA ASP A 524 23.22 23.02 -8.93
C ASP A 524 21.83 22.38 -9.10
N LEU A 525 21.59 21.57 -10.16
CA LEU A 525 20.33 20.83 -10.31
C LEU A 525 20.16 19.72 -9.25
N LEU A 526 21.24 19.04 -8.84
CA LEU A 526 21.19 18.09 -7.73
C LEU A 526 20.92 18.79 -6.39
N LEU A 527 21.45 20.00 -6.19
CA LEU A 527 21.15 20.83 -5.02
C LEU A 527 19.72 21.32 -5.04
N ASP A 528 19.17 21.74 -6.19
CA ASP A 528 17.77 22.15 -6.34
C ASP A 528 16.81 20.96 -6.06
N PHE A 529 17.14 19.75 -6.56
CA PHE A 529 16.41 18.52 -6.19
C PHE A 529 16.57 18.12 -4.72
N GLU A 530 17.73 18.35 -4.08
CA GLU A 530 17.91 18.08 -2.65
C GLU A 530 17.25 19.17 -1.77
N GLU A 531 17.16 20.41 -2.23
CA GLU A 531 16.39 21.51 -1.63
C GLU A 531 14.89 21.22 -1.75
N ASP A 532 14.35 20.82 -2.90
CA ASP A 532 12.93 20.46 -3.06
C ASP A 532 12.55 19.23 -2.20
N LEU A 533 13.41 18.19 -2.18
CA LEU A 533 13.24 17.02 -1.30
C LEU A 533 13.38 17.35 0.19
N LYS A 534 14.01 18.48 0.55
CA LYS A 534 13.95 19.03 1.91
C LYS A 534 12.66 19.84 2.09
N ALA A 535 12.34 20.74 1.17
CA ALA A 535 11.32 21.79 1.24
C ALA A 535 9.89 21.27 1.34
N LEU A 536 9.62 20.03 0.92
CA LEU A 536 8.43 19.24 1.30
C LEU A 536 8.41 18.87 2.80
N HIS A 537 8.51 19.89 3.67
CA HIS A 537 8.46 19.81 5.13
C HIS A 537 7.02 19.58 5.66
N SER A 538 6.38 18.50 5.23
CA SER A 538 5.17 17.96 5.88
C SER A 538 5.45 16.55 6.37
N VAL A 539 5.32 16.30 7.68
CA VAL A 539 5.52 14.97 8.25
C VAL A 539 4.53 13.99 7.63
N GLN A 540 5.03 13.00 6.88
CA GLN A 540 4.21 11.95 6.30
C GLN A 540 3.96 10.88 7.35
N CYS A 541 2.73 10.77 7.85
CA CYS A 541 2.35 9.74 8.81
C CYS A 541 1.26 8.82 8.25
N SER A 542 1.47 7.50 8.33
CA SER A 542 0.50 6.47 7.97
C SER A 542 0.13 5.59 9.19
N PRO A 543 -1.08 5.05 9.27
CA PRO A 543 -2.26 5.42 8.47
C PRO A 543 -2.69 6.85 8.81
N SER A 544 -3.06 7.64 7.80
CA SER A 544 -3.41 9.05 8.04
C SER A 544 -4.76 9.18 8.76
N PRO A 545 -4.96 10.21 9.61
CA PRO A 545 -6.24 10.50 10.24
C PRO A 545 -7.25 11.01 9.21
N GLY A 546 -7.95 10.06 8.59
CA GLY A 546 -9.05 10.32 7.65
C GLY A 546 -10.27 10.97 8.33
N PRO A 547 -11.28 11.39 7.56
CA PRO A 547 -12.36 12.24 8.09
C PRO A 547 -13.25 11.56 9.14
N PHE A 548 -13.22 10.23 9.25
CA PHE A 548 -13.90 9.47 10.31
C PHE A 548 -13.02 9.18 11.55
N LYS A 549 -11.72 9.52 11.52
CA LYS A 549 -10.76 9.37 12.63
C LYS A 549 -10.15 10.74 12.99
N LEU A 550 -11.03 11.63 13.43
CA LEU A 550 -10.73 12.98 13.92
C LEU A 550 -9.83 12.97 15.17
N CYS A 551 -9.09 14.07 15.38
CA CYS A 551 -8.11 14.17 16.46
C CYS A 551 -8.61 14.90 17.73
N GLU A 552 -9.33 16.02 17.58
CA GLU A 552 -9.79 16.80 18.74
C GLU A 552 -11.16 16.34 19.26
N TYR A 553 -12.06 15.91 18.37
CA TYR A 553 -13.48 15.74 18.62
C TYR A 553 -13.99 14.46 17.97
N LEU A 554 -14.87 13.70 18.65
CA LEU A 554 -15.44 12.48 18.07
C LEU A 554 -16.40 12.79 16.92
N PHE A 555 -17.27 13.80 17.08
CA PHE A 555 -18.28 14.14 16.06
C PHE A 555 -17.85 15.25 15.08
N GLY A 556 -16.86 16.08 15.44
CA GLY A 556 -16.42 17.25 14.66
C GLY A 556 -17.40 18.43 14.63
N SER A 557 -18.68 18.19 14.29
CA SER A 557 -19.69 19.23 14.08
C SER A 557 -20.63 19.43 15.28
N TRP A 558 -20.87 20.70 15.64
CA TRP A 558 -21.88 21.09 16.64
C TRP A 558 -23.32 20.74 16.23
N LEU A 559 -23.63 20.70 14.92
CA LEU A 559 -24.95 20.28 14.45
C LEU A 559 -25.20 18.79 14.72
N ILE A 560 -24.17 17.96 14.52
CA ILE A 560 -24.22 16.52 14.83
C ILE A 560 -24.35 16.32 16.34
N ARG A 561 -23.57 17.05 17.16
CA ARG A 561 -23.69 17.04 18.63
C ARG A 561 -25.10 17.32 19.10
N ILE A 562 -25.68 18.46 18.70
CA ILE A 562 -27.03 18.86 19.11
C ILE A 562 -28.06 17.82 18.64
N GLY A 563 -27.91 17.27 17.43
CA GLY A 563 -28.73 16.17 16.91
C GLY A 563 -28.67 14.92 17.81
N VAL A 564 -27.48 14.34 18.01
CA VAL A 564 -27.30 13.11 18.80
C VAL A 564 -27.76 13.28 20.25
N TRP A 565 -27.46 14.41 20.88
CA TRP A 565 -27.91 14.70 22.26
C TRP A 565 -29.44 14.81 22.34
N THR A 566 -30.06 15.50 21.38
CA THR A 566 -31.53 15.65 21.33
C THR A 566 -32.21 14.30 21.09
N ILE A 567 -31.67 13.48 20.17
CA ILE A 567 -32.16 12.12 19.90
C ILE A 567 -32.01 11.24 21.14
N ALA A 568 -30.86 11.24 21.81
CA ALA A 568 -30.66 10.45 23.03
C ALA A 568 -31.68 10.79 24.12
N VAL A 569 -31.90 12.08 24.39
CA VAL A 569 -32.89 12.54 25.40
C VAL A 569 -34.32 12.18 24.98
N LEU A 570 -34.74 12.45 23.74
CA LEU A 570 -36.10 12.16 23.28
C LEU A 570 -36.38 10.66 23.15
N ALA A 571 -35.43 9.88 22.61
CA ALA A 571 -35.57 8.42 22.49
C ALA A 571 -35.65 7.76 23.86
N LEU A 572 -34.86 8.19 24.85
CA LEU A 572 -34.98 7.65 26.22
C LEU A 572 -36.30 8.09 26.88
N THR A 573 -36.63 9.37 26.87
CA THR A 573 -37.81 9.89 27.60
C THR A 573 -39.15 9.49 26.98
N CYS A 574 -39.32 9.61 25.65
CA CYS A 574 -40.57 9.27 24.99
C CYS A 574 -40.81 7.75 24.99
N ASN A 575 -39.80 6.92 24.72
CA ASN A 575 -39.98 5.46 24.76
C ASN A 575 -40.18 4.95 26.18
N ALA A 576 -39.49 5.48 27.20
CA ALA A 576 -39.72 5.09 28.58
C ALA A 576 -41.15 5.45 29.04
N LEU A 577 -41.69 6.59 28.60
CA LEU A 577 -43.08 6.96 28.85
C LEU A 577 -44.06 5.98 28.18
N VAL A 578 -43.91 5.70 26.88
CA VAL A 578 -44.78 4.75 26.16
C VAL A 578 -44.71 3.35 26.80
N THR A 579 -43.50 2.83 27.01
CA THR A 579 -43.26 1.53 27.68
C THR A 579 -43.91 1.49 29.07
N SER A 580 -43.78 2.55 29.87
CA SER A 580 -44.45 2.70 31.16
C SER A 580 -45.97 2.66 31.04
N THR A 581 -46.56 3.40 30.10
CA THR A 581 -48.03 3.43 29.91
C THR A 581 -48.61 2.09 29.47
N VAL A 582 -47.89 1.36 28.61
CA VAL A 582 -48.32 0.05 28.10
C VAL A 582 -48.23 -1.04 29.16
N PHE A 583 -47.10 -1.14 29.88
CA PHE A 583 -46.84 -2.27 30.78
C PHE A 583 -47.26 -2.06 32.25
N ARG A 584 -47.71 -0.86 32.64
CA ARG A 584 -48.29 -0.60 33.99
C ARG A 584 -49.82 -0.66 34.03
N ALA A 585 -50.50 -0.84 32.90
CA ALA A 585 -51.96 -0.95 32.86
C ALA A 585 -52.44 -2.30 33.47
N PRO A 586 -53.41 -2.33 34.41
CA PRO A 586 -53.70 -3.55 35.18
C PRO A 586 -54.50 -4.67 34.47
N LEU A 587 -54.90 -4.50 33.20
CA LEU A 587 -55.85 -5.40 32.52
C LEU A 587 -55.41 -5.73 31.08
N TYR A 588 -55.61 -7.01 30.73
CA TYR A 588 -55.47 -7.67 29.41
C TYR A 588 -54.80 -6.85 28.29
N ILE A 589 -53.48 -7.00 28.12
CA ILE A 589 -52.71 -6.36 27.04
C ILE A 589 -53.08 -7.01 25.70
N SER A 590 -53.68 -6.24 24.80
CA SER A 590 -53.94 -6.67 23.40
C SER A 590 -52.65 -6.76 22.59
N SER A 591 -52.64 -7.60 21.54
CA SER A 591 -51.48 -7.81 20.65
C SER A 591 -50.80 -6.51 20.20
N ILE A 592 -51.60 -5.53 19.77
CA ILE A 592 -51.09 -4.25 19.27
C ILE A 592 -50.51 -3.39 20.41
N LYS A 593 -51.11 -3.36 21.62
CA LYS A 593 -50.49 -2.67 22.76
C LYS A 593 -49.16 -3.36 23.14
N LEU A 594 -49.10 -4.69 23.17
CA LEU A 594 -47.86 -5.45 23.40
C LEU A 594 -46.78 -5.08 22.37
N LEU A 595 -47.13 -5.05 21.08
CA LEU A 595 -46.18 -4.79 19.99
C LEU A 595 -45.66 -3.35 20.00
N ILE A 596 -46.52 -2.36 20.28
CA ILE A 596 -46.11 -0.95 20.49
C ILE A 596 -45.19 -0.81 21.70
N GLY A 597 -45.48 -1.52 22.81
CA GLY A 597 -44.61 -1.56 23.99
C GLY A 597 -43.24 -2.17 23.72
N LEU A 598 -43.17 -3.22 22.89
CA LEU A 598 -41.90 -3.83 22.48
C LEU A 598 -41.10 -2.94 21.53
N ILE A 599 -41.77 -2.29 20.56
CA ILE A 599 -41.14 -1.29 19.68
C ILE A 599 -40.54 -0.15 20.52
N ALA A 600 -41.26 0.34 21.53
CA ALA A 600 -40.75 1.36 22.43
C ALA A 600 -39.53 0.87 23.25
N ALA A 601 -39.62 -0.32 23.86
CA ALA A 601 -38.52 -0.90 24.63
C ALA A 601 -37.24 -1.11 23.79
N VAL A 602 -37.39 -1.50 22.52
CA VAL A 602 -36.28 -1.64 21.56
C VAL A 602 -35.70 -0.28 21.15
N ASN A 603 -36.54 0.71 20.81
CA ASN A 603 -36.06 2.05 20.45
C ASN A 603 -35.40 2.79 21.63
N MET A 604 -35.71 2.41 22.87
CA MET A 604 -34.97 2.86 24.06
C MET A 604 -33.50 2.38 24.06
N LEU A 605 -33.19 1.21 23.50
CA LEU A 605 -31.80 0.71 23.38
C LEU A 605 -30.97 1.54 22.39
N MET A 606 -31.58 1.98 21.28
CA MET A 606 -30.97 2.97 20.37
C MET A 606 -30.68 4.29 21.10
N GLY A 607 -31.61 4.73 21.96
CA GLY A 607 -31.41 5.89 22.85
C GLY A 607 -30.22 5.72 23.80
N VAL A 608 -30.01 4.52 24.36
CA VAL A 608 -28.83 4.20 25.19
C VAL A 608 -27.54 4.25 24.37
N ALA A 609 -27.50 3.66 23.18
CA ALA A 609 -26.32 3.70 22.31
C ALA A 609 -25.92 5.14 21.93
N CYS A 610 -26.91 5.97 21.55
CA CYS A 610 -26.70 7.39 21.28
C CYS A 610 -26.21 8.15 22.53
N ALA A 611 -26.73 7.84 23.71
CA ALA A 611 -26.32 8.46 24.97
C ALA A 611 -24.87 8.11 25.36
N VAL A 612 -24.42 6.88 25.09
CA VAL A 612 -23.02 6.48 25.32
C VAL A 612 -22.07 7.24 24.38
N LEU A 613 -22.38 7.32 23.08
CA LEU A 613 -21.56 8.10 22.13
C LEU A 613 -21.52 9.60 22.49
N ALA A 614 -22.65 10.19 22.91
CA ALA A 614 -22.70 11.56 23.41
C ALA A 614 -21.83 11.76 24.67
N GLY A 615 -21.84 10.78 25.59
CA GLY A 615 -20.98 10.78 26.78
C GLY A 615 -19.48 10.69 26.44
N VAL A 616 -19.10 9.90 25.45
CA VAL A 616 -17.70 9.78 25.00
C VAL A 616 -17.21 11.08 24.38
N ASP A 617 -17.95 11.70 23.46
CA ASP A 617 -17.59 13.01 22.88
C ASP A 617 -17.50 14.12 23.95
N ALA A 618 -18.34 14.07 24.99
CA ALA A 618 -18.29 15.00 26.12
C ALA A 618 -17.05 14.80 27.02
N VAL A 619 -16.70 13.56 27.36
CA VAL A 619 -15.56 13.24 28.24
C VAL A 619 -14.22 13.46 27.55
N THR A 620 -14.15 13.25 26.24
CA THR A 620 -12.92 13.33 25.43
C THR A 620 -12.75 14.65 24.67
N PHE A 621 -13.63 15.62 24.91
CA PHE A 621 -13.71 16.87 24.15
C PHE A 621 -12.34 17.60 24.08
N GLY A 622 -11.90 17.93 22.86
CA GLY A 622 -10.62 18.61 22.60
C GLY A 622 -9.38 17.71 22.76
N SER A 623 -9.54 16.41 23.05
CA SER A 623 -8.44 15.48 23.30
C SER A 623 -8.73 14.03 22.88
N PHE A 624 -9.62 13.84 21.89
CA PHE A 624 -10.04 12.50 21.45
C PHE A 624 -8.87 11.61 21.02
N ALA A 625 -7.84 12.14 20.35
CA ALA A 625 -6.68 11.38 19.87
C ALA A 625 -5.94 10.60 20.98
N ARG A 626 -5.97 11.08 22.23
CA ARG A 626 -5.36 10.38 23.38
C ARG A 626 -6.17 9.16 23.84
N HIS A 627 -7.44 9.09 23.47
CA HIS A 627 -8.41 8.10 23.95
C HIS A 627 -9.00 7.22 22.84
N GLY A 628 -8.90 7.66 21.58
CA GLY A 628 -9.40 6.94 20.40
C GLY A 628 -8.85 5.51 20.29
N ALA A 629 -7.58 5.31 20.69
CA ALA A 629 -6.94 4.01 20.89
C ALA A 629 -7.84 2.98 21.61
N TRP A 630 -8.22 3.39 22.81
CA TRP A 630 -8.84 2.57 23.82
C TRP A 630 -10.35 2.51 23.62
N TRP A 631 -10.94 3.54 22.99
CA TRP A 631 -12.32 3.53 22.56
C TRP A 631 -12.53 2.59 21.36
N GLU A 632 -11.77 2.74 20.28
CA GLU A 632 -11.94 2.01 19.02
C GLU A 632 -11.76 0.49 19.20
N GLN A 633 -10.74 0.06 19.96
CA GLN A 633 -10.55 -1.35 20.33
C GLN A 633 -11.29 -1.76 21.62
N GLY A 634 -12.04 -0.84 22.24
CA GLY A 634 -12.71 -1.08 23.51
C GLY A 634 -14.01 -1.85 23.36
N VAL A 635 -14.29 -2.72 24.34
CA VAL A 635 -15.58 -3.44 24.47
C VAL A 635 -16.77 -2.47 24.47
N GLY A 636 -16.59 -1.25 24.99
CA GLY A 636 -17.61 -0.19 24.94
C GLY A 636 -18.06 0.17 23.52
N CYS A 637 -17.13 0.23 22.57
CA CYS A 637 -17.45 0.53 21.17
C CYS A 637 -18.14 -0.65 20.49
N GLN A 638 -17.64 -1.88 20.68
CA GLN A 638 -18.29 -3.11 20.21
C GLN A 638 -19.74 -3.24 20.72
N VAL A 639 -20.00 -2.92 21.99
CA VAL A 639 -21.34 -2.93 22.60
C VAL A 639 -22.24 -1.83 22.02
N VAL A 640 -21.72 -0.62 21.77
CA VAL A 640 -22.49 0.46 21.12
C VAL A 640 -22.91 0.07 19.69
N GLY A 641 -22.00 -0.51 18.91
CA GLY A 641 -22.29 -0.98 17.55
C GLY A 641 -23.34 -2.09 17.52
N PHE A 642 -23.15 -3.11 18.36
CA PHE A 642 -24.11 -4.18 18.56
C PHE A 642 -25.50 -3.67 18.97
N LEU A 643 -25.59 -2.81 19.99
CA LEU A 643 -26.86 -2.25 20.46
C LEU A 643 -27.57 -1.41 19.39
N SER A 644 -26.81 -0.66 18.59
CA SER A 644 -27.37 0.17 17.51
C SER A 644 -28.04 -0.68 16.43
N ILE A 645 -27.34 -1.69 15.92
CA ILE A 645 -27.90 -2.59 14.87
C ILE A 645 -29.00 -3.48 15.46
N PHE A 646 -28.82 -4.05 16.64
CA PHE A 646 -29.85 -4.85 17.28
C PHE A 646 -31.16 -4.05 17.48
N ALA A 647 -31.05 -2.77 17.83
CA ALA A 647 -32.20 -1.89 17.98
C ALA A 647 -32.85 -1.48 16.65
N SER A 648 -32.07 -1.20 15.59
CA SER A 648 -32.65 -0.87 14.28
C SER A 648 -33.42 -2.05 13.69
N GLU A 649 -32.79 -3.22 13.60
CA GLU A 649 -33.38 -4.38 12.94
C GLU A 649 -34.60 -4.91 13.71
N SER A 650 -34.50 -4.96 15.05
CA SER A 650 -35.64 -5.33 15.89
C SER A 650 -36.82 -4.36 15.72
N SER A 651 -36.55 -3.05 15.59
CA SER A 651 -37.59 -2.03 15.38
C SER A 651 -38.29 -2.23 14.03
N VAL A 652 -37.53 -2.45 12.93
CA VAL A 652 -38.09 -2.69 11.59
C VAL A 652 -38.85 -4.02 11.50
N PHE A 653 -38.35 -5.10 12.09
CA PHE A 653 -39.07 -6.39 12.10
C PHE A 653 -40.37 -6.33 12.91
N LEU A 654 -40.38 -5.67 14.08
CA LEU A 654 -41.59 -5.49 14.87
C LEU A 654 -42.61 -4.56 14.19
N LEU A 655 -42.17 -3.52 13.49
CA LEU A 655 -43.03 -2.68 12.65
C LEU A 655 -43.61 -3.46 11.46
N THR A 656 -42.81 -4.34 10.85
CA THR A 656 -43.25 -5.25 9.77
C THR A 656 -44.29 -6.26 10.27
N LEU A 657 -44.12 -6.78 11.48
CA LEU A 657 -45.10 -7.65 12.12
C LEU A 657 -46.41 -6.91 12.42
N ALA A 658 -46.35 -5.64 12.84
CA ALA A 658 -47.53 -4.81 13.06
C ALA A 658 -48.32 -4.56 11.77
N ALA A 659 -47.60 -4.37 10.65
CA ALA A 659 -48.19 -4.24 9.32
C ALA A 659 -48.95 -5.50 8.90
N LEU A 660 -48.34 -6.66 9.10
CA LEU A 660 -48.93 -7.95 8.74
C LEU A 660 -50.12 -8.30 9.64
N GLU A 661 -50.03 -8.13 10.97
CA GLU A 661 -51.16 -8.39 11.89
C GLU A 661 -52.39 -7.57 11.49
N ARG A 662 -52.23 -6.27 11.24
CA ARG A 662 -53.34 -5.40 10.78
C ARG A 662 -53.83 -5.77 9.38
N GLY A 663 -52.92 -6.03 8.44
CA GLY A 663 -53.25 -6.43 7.06
C GLY A 663 -54.00 -7.76 6.95
N PHE A 664 -53.81 -8.69 7.89
CA PHE A 664 -54.56 -9.95 7.96
C PHE A 664 -55.85 -9.83 8.80
N SER A 665 -55.87 -9.06 9.89
CA SER A 665 -57.04 -8.94 10.78
C SER A 665 -58.32 -8.52 10.05
N VAL A 666 -58.24 -7.63 9.05
CA VAL A 666 -59.39 -7.17 8.27
C VAL A 666 -60.01 -8.26 7.38
N LYS A 667 -59.28 -9.34 7.07
CA LYS A 667 -59.83 -10.49 6.31
C LYS A 667 -60.59 -11.52 7.16
N CYS A 668 -60.52 -11.44 8.49
CA CYS A 668 -61.00 -12.52 9.37
C CYS A 668 -61.98 -12.02 10.46
N SER A 669 -63.04 -11.32 10.05
CA SER A 669 -64.19 -11.02 10.93
C SER A 669 -65.09 -12.25 11.17
N ALA A 670 -64.50 -13.36 11.62
CA ALA A 670 -65.17 -14.57 12.07
C ALA A 670 -64.22 -15.45 12.92
N LYS A 671 -64.45 -15.48 14.24
CA LYS A 671 -63.79 -16.35 15.24
C LYS A 671 -62.25 -16.30 15.29
N PHE A 672 -61.70 -15.51 16.21
CA PHE A 672 -60.29 -15.58 16.60
C PHE A 672 -60.12 -16.36 17.91
N GLU A 673 -59.46 -17.52 17.87
CA GLU A 673 -59.18 -18.36 19.05
C GLU A 673 -57.89 -17.91 19.78
N PRO A 674 -57.73 -18.23 21.09
CA PRO A 674 -56.52 -17.92 21.86
C PRO A 674 -55.22 -18.53 21.30
N LYS A 675 -55.29 -19.51 20.40
CA LYS A 675 -54.13 -20.07 19.70
C LYS A 675 -53.32 -19.01 18.95
N ALA A 676 -53.98 -18.01 18.34
CA ALA A 676 -53.32 -17.00 17.52
C ALA A 676 -52.36 -16.09 18.32
N PHE A 677 -52.66 -15.85 19.60
CA PHE A 677 -51.80 -15.07 20.50
C PHE A 677 -50.51 -15.83 20.88
N SER A 678 -50.57 -17.17 20.90
CA SER A 678 -49.38 -18.01 21.11
C SER A 678 -48.44 -17.97 19.89
N SER A 679 -49.00 -18.09 18.68
CA SER A 679 -48.21 -17.95 17.44
C SER A 679 -47.60 -16.56 17.27
N LEU A 680 -48.29 -15.49 17.68
CA LEU A 680 -47.73 -14.13 17.62
C LEU A 680 -46.47 -14.01 18.50
N LYS A 681 -46.48 -14.56 19.72
CA LYS A 681 -45.31 -14.57 20.61
C LYS A 681 -44.14 -15.37 20.03
N ALA A 682 -44.41 -16.48 19.34
CA ALA A 682 -43.38 -17.26 18.65
C ALA A 682 -42.74 -16.48 17.49
N ILE A 683 -43.54 -15.70 16.73
CA ILE A 683 -43.03 -14.85 15.65
C ILE A 683 -42.22 -13.67 16.20
N ILE A 684 -42.68 -13.02 17.28
CA ILE A 684 -41.91 -11.98 17.99
C ILE A 684 -40.53 -12.51 18.44
N LEU A 685 -40.50 -13.72 19.01
CA LEU A 685 -39.25 -14.37 19.41
C LEU A 685 -38.34 -14.65 18.20
N LEU A 686 -38.89 -15.11 17.08
CA LEU A 686 -38.14 -15.34 15.84
C LEU A 686 -37.54 -14.03 15.28
N CYS A 687 -38.29 -12.93 15.29
CA CYS A 687 -37.78 -11.61 14.89
C CYS A 687 -36.63 -11.15 15.79
N ALA A 688 -36.74 -11.34 17.11
CA ALA A 688 -35.69 -10.97 18.06
C ALA A 688 -34.43 -11.84 17.88
N VAL A 689 -34.58 -13.14 17.60
CA VAL A 689 -33.46 -14.04 17.28
C VAL A 689 -32.79 -13.65 15.96
N LEU A 690 -33.56 -13.27 14.93
CA LEU A 690 -33.00 -12.81 13.65
C LEU A 690 -32.22 -11.50 13.80
N ALA A 691 -32.75 -10.50 14.52
CA ALA A 691 -32.03 -9.27 14.79
C ALA A 691 -30.76 -9.51 15.63
N LEU A 692 -30.81 -10.45 16.58
CA LEU A 692 -29.66 -10.87 17.36
C LEU A 692 -28.57 -11.49 16.49
N THR A 693 -28.91 -12.42 15.57
CA THR A 693 -27.91 -13.02 14.69
C THR A 693 -27.26 -11.97 13.78
N ILE A 694 -28.04 -11.08 13.18
CA ILE A 694 -27.55 -9.98 12.33
C ILE A 694 -26.57 -9.07 13.08
N ALA A 695 -26.88 -8.68 14.31
CA ALA A 695 -26.01 -7.82 15.14
C ALA A 695 -24.75 -8.55 15.64
N THR A 696 -24.74 -9.90 15.69
CA THR A 696 -23.53 -10.67 16.06
C THR A 696 -22.54 -10.92 14.92
N VAL A 697 -22.95 -10.83 13.64
CA VAL A 697 -22.04 -11.09 12.50
C VAL A 697 -20.78 -10.22 12.52
N PRO A 698 -20.84 -8.89 12.73
CA PRO A 698 -19.64 -8.02 12.70
C PRO A 698 -18.67 -8.25 13.88
N LEU A 699 -19.09 -8.98 14.92
CA LEU A 699 -18.21 -9.43 16.02
C LEU A 699 -17.44 -10.70 15.64
N LEU A 700 -18.07 -11.62 14.89
CA LEU A 700 -17.47 -12.89 14.47
C LEU A 700 -16.46 -12.72 13.33
N GLY A 701 -16.61 -11.68 12.49
CA GLY A 701 -15.73 -11.41 11.35
C GLY A 701 -14.34 -10.85 11.69
N GLY A 702 -14.07 -10.50 12.95
CA GLY A 702 -12.80 -9.87 13.36
C GLY A 702 -12.92 -8.41 13.79
N SER A 703 -13.98 -8.06 14.54
CA SER A 703 -14.18 -6.73 15.13
C SER A 703 -14.41 -5.59 14.12
N GLU A 704 -15.30 -5.80 13.14
CA GLU A 704 -15.68 -4.79 12.14
C GLU A 704 -16.25 -3.50 12.77
N TYR A 705 -16.91 -3.59 13.94
CA TYR A 705 -17.35 -2.43 14.72
C TYR A 705 -16.18 -1.53 15.17
N SER A 706 -14.96 -2.06 15.27
CA SER A 706 -13.72 -1.31 15.61
C SER A 706 -13.05 -0.67 14.38
N ALA A 707 -13.64 -0.73 13.18
CA ALA A 707 -13.10 -0.04 12.02
C ALA A 707 -13.14 1.50 12.17
N SER A 708 -14.03 2.03 13.01
CA SER A 708 -14.33 3.45 13.16
C SER A 708 -14.66 3.80 14.63
N PRO A 709 -14.22 4.97 15.15
CA PRO A 709 -14.58 5.40 16.50
C PRO A 709 -16.09 5.72 16.66
N LEU A 710 -16.85 5.77 15.57
CA LEU A 710 -18.31 5.86 15.59
C LEU A 710 -19.00 4.52 15.91
N CYS A 711 -18.24 3.43 15.97
CA CYS A 711 -18.70 2.09 16.36
C CYS A 711 -19.76 1.47 15.43
N LEU A 712 -19.95 2.04 14.24
CA LEU A 712 -20.87 1.56 13.22
C LEU A 712 -20.05 1.08 12.00
N PRO A 713 -20.43 -0.04 11.36
CA PRO A 713 -19.82 -0.47 10.11
C PRO A 713 -20.01 0.63 9.05
N LEU A 714 -18.90 1.15 8.55
CA LEU A 714 -18.92 2.15 7.48
C LEU A 714 -19.13 1.42 6.13
N PRO A 715 -19.93 1.97 5.20
CA PRO A 715 -20.09 1.39 3.88
C PRO A 715 -18.85 1.58 2.98
N PHE A 716 -17.80 2.25 3.46
CA PHE A 716 -16.52 2.47 2.77
C PHE A 716 -15.42 1.79 3.60
N GLY A 717 -14.72 0.82 3.01
CA GLY A 717 -13.73 0.01 3.72
C GLY A 717 -13.45 -1.30 2.99
N GLU A 718 -13.29 -2.38 3.75
CA GLU A 718 -13.10 -3.72 3.21
C GLU A 718 -14.36 -4.23 2.48
N PRO A 719 -14.21 -5.14 1.48
CA PRO A 719 -15.34 -5.69 0.74
C PRO A 719 -16.29 -6.52 1.61
N SER A 720 -15.80 -7.08 2.72
CA SER A 720 -16.57 -7.71 3.80
C SER A 720 -17.60 -6.74 4.41
N THR A 721 -17.11 -5.63 4.99
CA THR A 721 -17.93 -4.62 5.67
C THR A 721 -18.93 -3.94 4.73
N THR A 722 -18.50 -3.66 3.49
CA THR A 722 -19.36 -3.09 2.45
C THR A 722 -20.46 -4.08 2.04
N GLY A 723 -20.12 -5.37 1.90
CA GLY A 723 -21.08 -6.43 1.61
C GLY A 723 -22.13 -6.63 2.71
N TYR A 724 -21.72 -6.61 3.98
CA TYR A 724 -22.62 -6.67 5.13
C TYR A 724 -23.62 -5.49 5.11
N MET A 725 -23.14 -4.26 4.91
CA MET A 725 -23.99 -3.07 4.87
C MET A 725 -24.99 -3.10 3.70
N VAL A 726 -24.59 -3.57 2.51
CA VAL A 726 -25.52 -3.73 1.38
C VAL A 726 -26.56 -4.82 1.65
N ALA A 727 -26.18 -5.95 2.27
CA ALA A 727 -27.12 -7.01 2.64
C ALA A 727 -28.14 -6.54 3.68
N LEU A 728 -27.69 -5.81 4.70
CA LEU A 728 -28.54 -5.16 5.72
C LEU A 728 -29.53 -4.19 5.06
N VAL A 729 -29.06 -3.38 4.10
CA VAL A 729 -29.90 -2.41 3.40
C VAL A 729 -30.96 -3.08 2.52
N LEU A 730 -30.62 -4.16 1.84
CA LEU A 730 -31.56 -4.96 1.04
C LEU A 730 -32.63 -5.64 1.90
N LEU A 731 -32.26 -6.18 3.07
CA LEU A 731 -33.19 -6.82 4.00
C LEU A 731 -34.22 -5.82 4.55
N ASN A 732 -33.76 -4.67 5.03
CA ASN A 732 -34.64 -3.59 5.47
C ASN A 732 -35.54 -3.06 4.34
N SER A 733 -35.00 -2.94 3.12
CA SER A 733 -35.80 -2.53 1.94
C SER A 733 -36.91 -3.54 1.62
N LEU A 734 -36.66 -4.84 1.76
CA LEU A 734 -37.67 -5.89 1.63
C LEU A 734 -38.75 -5.78 2.73
N CYS A 735 -38.36 -5.47 3.97
CA CYS A 735 -39.32 -5.20 5.06
C CYS A 735 -40.21 -3.97 4.74
N PHE A 736 -39.65 -2.86 4.27
CA PHE A 736 -40.43 -1.69 3.84
C PHE A 736 -41.38 -2.01 2.66
N LEU A 737 -40.96 -2.84 1.71
CA LEU A 737 -41.83 -3.30 0.62
C LEU A 737 -42.99 -4.16 1.14
N VAL A 738 -42.73 -5.13 2.03
CA VAL A 738 -43.76 -5.97 2.67
C VAL A 738 -44.75 -5.13 3.48
N MET A 739 -44.26 -4.16 4.24
CA MET A 739 -45.10 -3.20 4.98
C MET A 739 -45.99 -2.38 4.04
N THR A 740 -45.41 -1.84 2.96
CA THR A 740 -46.15 -1.03 1.97
C THR A 740 -47.26 -1.86 1.33
N VAL A 741 -46.95 -3.08 0.85
CA VAL A 741 -47.96 -3.98 0.25
C VAL A 741 -49.05 -4.37 1.25
N ALA A 742 -48.72 -4.58 2.52
CA ALA A 742 -49.70 -4.88 3.57
C ALA A 742 -50.67 -3.69 3.80
N TYR A 743 -50.17 -2.45 3.85
CA TYR A 743 -51.01 -1.27 4.08
C TYR A 743 -51.75 -0.77 2.83
N THR A 744 -51.18 -0.86 1.63
CA THR A 744 -51.94 -0.60 0.38
C THR A 744 -53.11 -1.58 0.27
N LYS A 745 -52.88 -2.86 0.60
CA LYS A 745 -53.94 -3.88 0.64
C LYS A 745 -54.97 -3.62 1.73
N LEU A 746 -54.57 -3.06 2.89
CA LEU A 746 -55.50 -2.62 3.93
C LEU A 746 -56.39 -1.47 3.42
N TYR A 747 -55.79 -0.46 2.79
CA TYR A 747 -56.46 0.72 2.25
C TYR A 747 -57.46 0.36 1.13
N CYS A 748 -57.04 -0.43 0.14
CA CYS A 748 -57.91 -0.87 -0.97
C CYS A 748 -59.01 -1.87 -0.56
N ASN A 749 -59.00 -2.37 0.69
CA ASN A 749 -60.12 -3.11 1.28
C ASN A 749 -61.07 -2.17 2.05
N LEU A 750 -60.54 -1.16 2.76
CA LEU A 750 -61.33 -0.12 3.44
C LEU A 750 -62.17 0.71 2.46
N GLU A 751 -61.66 0.92 1.24
CA GLU A 751 -62.35 1.61 0.15
C GLU A 751 -63.50 0.80 -0.50
N LYS A 752 -63.74 -0.44 -0.04
CA LYS A 752 -64.72 -1.39 -0.63
C LYS A 752 -65.79 -1.90 0.35
N GLY A 753 -65.92 -1.30 1.53
CA GLY A 753 -66.95 -1.65 2.52
C GLY A 753 -67.59 -0.40 3.10
N ASP A 754 -68.90 -0.47 3.39
CA ASP A 754 -69.65 0.64 3.98
C ASP A 754 -69.12 0.99 5.39
N LEU A 755 -69.05 2.29 5.67
CA LEU A 755 -68.12 2.85 6.64
C LEU A 755 -68.78 3.23 7.98
N GLU A 756 -69.09 2.25 8.84
CA GLU A 756 -69.74 2.52 10.14
C GLU A 756 -68.80 2.66 11.35
N ASN A 757 -67.48 2.38 11.24
CA ASN A 757 -66.54 2.48 12.36
C ASN A 757 -65.48 3.59 12.19
N ILE A 758 -65.72 4.71 12.88
CA ILE A 758 -64.79 5.86 12.98
C ILE A 758 -63.42 5.46 13.57
N TRP A 759 -63.40 4.42 14.41
CA TRP A 759 -62.23 3.90 15.12
C TRP A 759 -61.03 3.55 14.23
N ASP A 760 -61.24 2.85 13.11
CA ASP A 760 -60.13 2.35 12.30
C ASP A 760 -59.50 3.43 11.41
N CYS A 761 -60.28 4.38 10.91
CA CYS A 761 -59.79 5.40 9.97
C CYS A 761 -58.73 6.33 10.60
N SER A 762 -58.86 6.67 11.89
CA SER A 762 -57.87 7.47 12.61
C SER A 762 -56.56 6.69 12.84
N MET A 763 -56.64 5.45 13.31
CA MET A 763 -55.47 4.59 13.53
C MET A 763 -54.75 4.24 12.22
N VAL A 764 -55.47 3.97 11.14
CA VAL A 764 -54.86 3.70 9.83
C VAL A 764 -54.12 4.94 9.30
N LYS A 765 -54.67 6.15 9.45
CA LYS A 765 -53.96 7.39 9.08
C LYS A 765 -52.71 7.62 9.92
N HIS A 766 -52.78 7.40 11.24
CA HIS A 766 -51.62 7.51 12.13
C HIS A 766 -50.51 6.51 11.78
N ILE A 767 -50.87 5.26 11.49
CA ILE A 767 -49.90 4.21 11.15
C ILE A 767 -49.33 4.39 9.74
N ALA A 768 -50.14 4.85 8.77
CA ALA A 768 -49.64 5.24 7.45
C ALA A 768 -48.64 6.41 7.53
N LEU A 769 -48.90 7.40 8.40
CA LEU A 769 -47.97 8.50 8.66
C LEU A 769 -46.65 7.98 9.28
N LEU A 770 -46.72 7.10 10.28
CA LEU A 770 -45.52 6.45 10.83
C LEU A 770 -44.71 5.77 9.73
N LEU A 771 -45.34 4.95 8.89
CA LEU A 771 -44.64 4.22 7.82
C LEU A 771 -44.03 5.14 6.77
N PHE A 772 -44.75 6.19 6.37
CA PHE A 772 -44.26 7.23 5.46
C PHE A 772 -43.03 7.94 6.04
N THR A 773 -43.06 8.31 7.34
CA THR A 773 -41.92 8.91 8.04
C THR A 773 -40.73 7.95 8.13
N ASN A 774 -40.92 6.67 8.48
CA ASN A 774 -39.82 5.70 8.57
C ASN A 774 -39.19 5.45 7.18
N CYS A 775 -40.00 5.31 6.13
CA CYS A 775 -39.53 5.10 4.76
C CYS A 775 -38.70 6.30 4.25
N ILE A 776 -39.20 7.53 4.42
CA ILE A 776 -38.49 8.76 4.00
C ILE A 776 -37.15 8.92 4.73
N LEU A 777 -37.11 8.66 6.04
CA LEU A 777 -35.87 8.76 6.83
C LEU A 777 -34.87 7.64 6.51
N TYR A 778 -35.34 6.52 5.97
CA TYR A 778 -34.49 5.42 5.55
C TYR A 778 -33.84 5.63 4.17
N CYS A 779 -34.49 6.36 3.25
CA CYS A 779 -33.98 6.63 1.90
C CYS A 779 -32.52 7.17 1.85
N PRO A 780 -32.09 8.15 2.69
CA PRO A 780 -30.69 8.60 2.72
C PRO A 780 -29.69 7.52 3.15
N VAL A 781 -30.08 6.62 4.06
CA VAL A 781 -29.22 5.52 4.55
C VAL A 781 -29.06 4.44 3.47
N ALA A 782 -30.15 4.10 2.79
CA ALA A 782 -30.12 3.19 1.65
C ALA A 782 -29.28 3.75 0.49
N PHE A 783 -29.50 5.02 0.12
CA PHE A 783 -28.75 5.72 -0.94
C PHE A 783 -27.24 5.70 -0.65
N LEU A 784 -26.83 6.09 0.56
CA LEU A 784 -25.42 6.07 0.99
C LEU A 784 -24.73 4.72 0.74
N SER A 785 -25.41 3.61 1.06
CA SER A 785 -24.84 2.26 0.93
C SER A 785 -24.76 1.80 -0.53
N PHE A 786 -25.76 2.12 -1.36
CA PHE A 786 -25.68 1.86 -2.80
C PHE A 786 -24.69 2.76 -3.54
N SER A 787 -24.52 4.02 -3.12
CA SER A 787 -23.50 4.93 -3.68
C SER A 787 -22.08 4.39 -3.46
N SER A 788 -21.81 3.73 -2.33
CA SER A 788 -20.52 3.08 -2.09
C SER A 788 -20.28 1.87 -3.00
N LEU A 789 -21.28 1.00 -3.16
CA LEU A 789 -21.20 -0.15 -4.07
C LEU A 789 -20.93 0.26 -5.54
N LEU A 790 -21.44 1.43 -5.95
CA LEU A 790 -21.21 2.03 -7.27
C LEU A 790 -20.00 2.98 -7.32
N ASN A 791 -19.25 3.10 -6.21
CA ASN A 791 -18.07 3.96 -6.03
C ASN A 791 -18.30 5.45 -6.42
N LEU A 792 -19.49 5.98 -6.14
CA LEU A 792 -19.92 7.32 -6.53
C LEU A 792 -19.51 8.39 -5.49
N THR A 793 -18.34 9.00 -5.70
CA THR A 793 -17.68 9.94 -4.78
C THR A 793 -18.28 11.36 -4.78
N PHE A 794 -19.59 11.49 -4.53
CA PHE A 794 -20.30 12.79 -4.49
C PHE A 794 -20.75 13.24 -3.08
N ILE A 795 -20.54 12.43 -2.04
CA ILE A 795 -21.04 12.70 -0.68
C ILE A 795 -19.87 13.06 0.26
N GLY A 796 -19.86 14.29 0.79
CA GLY A 796 -18.85 14.74 1.76
C GLY A 796 -18.99 14.04 3.13
N PRO A 797 -17.89 13.78 3.86
CA PRO A 797 -17.91 12.92 5.05
C PRO A 797 -18.74 13.46 6.22
N GLU A 798 -18.89 14.78 6.36
CA GLU A 798 -19.81 15.36 7.37
C GLU A 798 -21.27 15.01 7.09
N VAL A 799 -21.67 14.89 5.82
CA VAL A 799 -23.01 14.43 5.42
C VAL A 799 -23.17 12.96 5.76
N ILE A 800 -22.14 12.13 5.56
CA ILE A 800 -22.14 10.70 5.91
C ILE A 800 -22.32 10.53 7.43
N LYS A 801 -21.57 11.27 8.25
CA LYS A 801 -21.74 11.29 9.72
C LYS A 801 -23.14 11.74 10.12
N PHE A 802 -23.69 12.79 9.50
CA PHE A 802 -25.03 13.28 9.79
C PHE A 802 -26.11 12.23 9.44
N ILE A 803 -25.98 11.54 8.30
CA ILE A 803 -26.88 10.44 7.93
C ILE A 803 -26.83 9.31 8.98
N LEU A 804 -25.63 8.84 9.35
CA LEU A 804 -25.47 7.70 10.25
C LEU A 804 -25.81 8.01 11.72
N LEU A 805 -25.49 9.21 12.22
CA LEU A 805 -25.62 9.58 13.63
C LEU A 805 -26.90 10.36 13.96
N VAL A 806 -27.49 11.05 12.97
CA VAL A 806 -28.69 11.89 13.19
C VAL A 806 -29.90 11.33 12.45
N ILE A 807 -29.79 11.02 11.15
CA ILE A 807 -30.96 10.55 10.37
C ILE A 807 -31.33 9.10 10.71
N GLY A 808 -30.36 8.19 10.73
CA GLY A 808 -30.58 6.76 11.01
C GLY A 808 -31.26 6.48 12.36
N PRO A 809 -30.83 7.13 13.47
CA PRO A 809 -31.50 6.99 14.78
C PRO A 809 -32.81 7.78 14.93
N LEU A 810 -33.13 8.73 14.04
CA LEU A 810 -34.28 9.64 14.18
C LEU A 810 -35.66 8.94 14.31
N PRO A 811 -35.94 7.80 13.64
CA PRO A 811 -37.19 7.07 13.86
C PRO A 811 -37.38 6.60 15.31
N ALA A 812 -36.29 6.32 16.05
CA ALA A 812 -36.38 5.86 17.43
C ALA A 812 -36.95 6.92 18.40
N CYS A 813 -36.80 8.21 18.10
CA CYS A 813 -37.46 9.30 18.82
C CYS A 813 -38.76 9.78 18.16
N LEU A 814 -38.89 9.74 16.83
CA LEU A 814 -40.11 10.20 16.15
C LEU A 814 -41.28 9.23 16.28
N ASN A 815 -41.05 7.92 16.23
CA ASN A 815 -42.11 6.91 16.35
C ASN A 815 -42.92 7.01 17.66
N PRO A 816 -42.30 7.05 18.87
CA PRO A 816 -43.06 7.23 20.11
C PRO A 816 -43.65 8.64 20.23
N LEU A 817 -43.00 9.67 19.70
CA LEU A 817 -43.47 11.05 19.79
C LEU A 817 -44.72 11.29 18.91
N LEU A 818 -44.74 10.73 17.70
CA LEU A 818 -45.93 10.71 16.84
C LEU A 818 -47.08 9.93 17.51
N TYR A 819 -46.79 8.81 18.18
CA TYR A 819 -47.80 8.06 18.95
C TYR A 819 -48.37 8.87 20.12
N ILE A 820 -47.52 9.55 20.90
CA ILE A 820 -47.92 10.42 22.02
C ILE A 820 -48.80 11.59 21.55
N LEU A 821 -48.48 12.21 20.41
CA LEU A 821 -49.19 13.40 19.91
C LEU A 821 -50.49 13.10 19.16
N PHE A 822 -50.51 12.06 18.32
CA PHE A 822 -51.61 11.80 17.38
C PHE A 822 -52.55 10.66 17.77
N ASN A 823 -52.23 9.84 18.79
CA ASN A 823 -53.18 8.87 19.32
C ASN A 823 -54.13 9.54 20.35
N PRO A 824 -55.44 9.69 20.08
CA PRO A 824 -56.36 10.34 21.01
C PRO A 824 -56.45 9.60 22.36
N HIS A 825 -56.35 8.27 22.35
CA HIS A 825 -56.48 7.43 23.56
C HIS A 825 -55.22 7.43 24.43
N PHE A 826 -54.08 7.91 23.95
CA PHE A 826 -52.88 8.05 24.80
C PHE A 826 -53.12 9.02 25.96
N LYS A 827 -53.94 10.06 25.75
CA LYS A 827 -54.34 11.01 26.82
C LYS A 827 -55.23 10.36 27.88
N GLU A 828 -56.00 9.33 27.52
CA GLU A 828 -56.87 8.58 28.42
C GLU A 828 -56.07 7.54 29.23
N ASP A 829 -55.20 6.77 28.57
CA ASP A 829 -54.24 5.86 29.21
C ASP A 829 -53.34 6.64 30.20
N LEU A 830 -52.80 7.80 29.80
CA LEU A 830 -52.00 8.68 30.66
C LEU A 830 -52.84 9.30 31.80
N GLY A 831 -54.11 9.61 31.55
CA GLY A 831 -55.06 10.07 32.57
C GLY A 831 -55.33 9.03 33.66
N SER A 832 -55.21 7.73 33.35
CA SER A 832 -55.32 6.66 34.34
C SER A 832 -54.15 6.66 35.34
N LEU A 833 -52.92 6.88 34.85
CA LEU A 833 -51.72 7.06 35.68
C LEU A 833 -51.84 8.28 36.61
N GLY A 834 -52.37 9.41 36.10
CA GLY A 834 -52.64 10.59 36.93
C GLY A 834 -53.63 10.34 38.06
N LYS A 835 -54.68 9.54 37.81
CA LYS A 835 -55.66 9.15 38.85
C LYS A 835 -55.04 8.24 39.92
N GLN A 836 -54.15 7.32 39.55
CA GLN A 836 -53.42 6.50 40.54
C GLN A 836 -52.41 7.31 41.35
N ALA A 837 -51.74 8.31 40.77
CA ALA A 837 -50.87 9.22 41.51
C ALA A 837 -51.65 10.02 42.59
N HIS A 838 -52.87 10.47 42.27
CA HIS A 838 -53.76 11.11 43.25
C HIS A 838 -54.21 10.18 44.39
N PHE A 839 -54.27 8.87 44.15
CA PHE A 839 -54.59 7.88 45.19
C PHE A 839 -53.44 7.75 46.21
N TRP A 840 -52.19 7.82 45.75
CA TRP A 840 -50.99 7.83 46.61
C TRP A 840 -50.83 9.12 47.43
N ALA A 841 -51.39 10.24 46.97
CA ALA A 841 -51.38 11.50 47.72
C ALA A 841 -52.27 11.46 48.98
N ARG A 842 -53.19 10.50 49.10
CA ARG A 842 -54.16 10.39 50.21
C ARG A 842 -53.95 9.18 51.12
N SER A 843 -53.01 8.29 50.82
CA SER A 843 -52.73 7.06 51.59
C SER A 843 -51.58 7.19 52.60
N LYS A 844 -50.94 8.36 52.73
CA LYS A 844 -49.87 8.62 53.72
C LYS A 844 -50.38 9.17 55.06
N HIS A 845 -51.30 8.44 55.70
CA HIS A 845 -51.32 8.38 57.16
C HIS A 845 -51.50 6.94 57.66
N SER A 846 -50.45 6.49 58.33
CA SER A 846 -50.45 5.59 59.49
C SER A 846 -51.70 5.74 60.39
N SER A 847 -52.20 4.70 61.06
CA SER A 847 -51.72 3.30 61.21
C SER A 847 -52.67 2.47 62.09
N LEU A 848 -52.38 1.16 62.23
CA LEU A 848 -52.71 0.26 63.35
C LEU A 848 -54.16 -0.29 63.48
N MET A 849 -54.24 -1.63 63.52
CA MET A 849 -55.27 -2.46 64.18
C MET A 849 -56.71 -2.41 63.62
N SER A 850 -57.56 -3.45 63.76
CA SER A 850 -57.35 -4.90 63.88
C SER A 850 -58.69 -5.66 63.79
N ILE A 851 -58.69 -6.89 63.25
CA ILE A 851 -59.62 -8.00 63.60
C ILE A 851 -61.12 -7.86 63.20
N ASN A 852 -61.51 -8.73 62.25
CA ASN A 852 -62.76 -9.50 62.09
C ASN A 852 -64.17 -8.87 61.97
N SER A 853 -65.02 -9.67 61.32
CA SER A 853 -66.46 -9.92 61.58
C SER A 853 -67.48 -9.10 60.79
N ASP A 854 -67.87 -9.69 59.66
CA ASP A 854 -69.24 -10.07 59.27
C ASP A 854 -70.41 -9.07 59.36
N ASP A 855 -71.15 -8.98 58.26
CA ASP A 855 -72.44 -8.31 58.15
C ASP A 855 -73.50 -8.86 59.12
N VAL A 856 -74.39 -8.01 59.64
CA VAL A 856 -75.82 -8.37 59.80
C VAL A 856 -76.72 -7.13 59.74
N GLU A 857 -77.46 -7.06 58.63
CA GLU A 857 -78.89 -6.72 58.49
C GLU A 857 -79.63 -5.65 59.34
N LYS A 858 -80.59 -5.00 58.63
CA LYS A 858 -81.94 -4.52 59.08
C LYS A 858 -82.06 -3.23 59.90
N GLN A 859 -83.21 -2.52 59.92
CA GLN A 859 -84.31 -2.32 58.95
C GLN A 859 -85.37 -1.34 59.55
N SER A 860 -85.81 -0.30 58.81
CA SER A 860 -87.02 0.52 59.10
C SER A 860 -86.99 1.36 60.41
N CYS A 861 -87.78 2.44 60.62
CA CYS A 861 -88.44 3.42 59.75
C CYS A 861 -88.85 4.66 60.61
N ASP A 862 -89.26 5.74 59.94
CA ASP A 862 -90.13 6.84 60.37
C ASP A 862 -89.85 7.73 61.61
N SER A 863 -89.35 8.93 61.30
CA SER A 863 -90.13 10.20 61.26
C SER A 863 -90.76 10.86 62.52
N THR A 864 -90.51 12.19 62.61
CA THR A 864 -91.26 13.25 63.34
C THR A 864 -91.01 13.36 64.88
N GLN A 865 -91.18 14.51 65.57
CA GLN A 865 -91.78 15.84 65.27
C GLN A 865 -90.95 17.03 65.85
N ALA A 866 -91.33 18.27 65.48
CA ALA A 866 -91.32 19.50 66.32
C ALA A 866 -89.97 20.23 66.63
N LEU A 867 -89.89 21.58 66.76
CA LEU A 867 -90.80 22.71 66.47
C LEU A 867 -89.99 24.03 66.28
N VAL A 868 -90.34 24.88 65.28
CA VAL A 868 -90.74 26.33 65.36
C VAL A 868 -89.92 27.34 66.20
N THR A 869 -89.55 28.58 65.78
CA THR A 869 -89.56 29.42 64.52
C THR A 869 -88.47 30.55 64.67
N PHE A 870 -88.45 31.84 64.25
CA PHE A 870 -89.37 32.81 63.57
C PHE A 870 -88.65 34.11 63.07
N THR A 871 -89.03 34.66 61.90
CA THR A 871 -88.95 36.10 61.44
C THR A 871 -87.61 36.87 61.44
N SER A 872 -87.29 37.85 60.56
CA SER A 872 -87.92 38.57 59.40
C SER A 872 -86.89 39.59 58.82
N ALA A 873 -86.93 40.25 57.64
CA ALA A 873 -87.63 40.15 56.33
C ALA A 873 -87.07 41.29 55.38
N SER A 874 -87.81 41.71 54.32
CA SER A 874 -87.57 42.87 53.41
C SER A 874 -86.53 42.69 52.26
N ILE A 875 -86.62 43.28 51.03
CA ILE A 875 -87.66 44.10 50.35
C ILE A 875 -87.47 44.18 48.79
N ALA A 876 -88.54 44.50 48.02
CA ALA A 876 -88.62 45.07 46.63
C ALA A 876 -88.26 44.26 45.33
N TYR A 877 -88.53 44.89 44.17
CA TYR A 877 -88.80 44.35 42.79
C TYR A 877 -88.27 45.31 41.69
N ASP A 878 -88.00 44.83 40.45
CA ASP A 878 -88.62 45.31 39.17
C ASP A 878 -88.14 44.59 37.87
N LEU A 879 -88.77 44.89 36.71
CA LEU A 879 -88.51 44.38 35.32
C LEU A 879 -87.97 45.54 34.40
N PRO A 880 -87.87 45.54 33.01
CA PRO A 880 -88.47 44.65 31.97
C PRO A 880 -87.69 44.33 30.62
N SER A 881 -88.21 43.32 29.89
CA SER A 881 -88.56 43.26 28.43
C SER A 881 -87.60 43.35 27.19
N ASN A 882 -87.81 42.36 26.28
CA ASN A 882 -88.08 42.41 24.81
C ASN A 882 -86.98 42.84 23.79
N ALA A 883 -87.00 42.41 22.50
CA ALA A 883 -87.92 41.61 21.64
C ALA A 883 -87.09 40.65 20.70
N GLY A 884 -87.54 39.96 19.63
CA GLY A 884 -88.81 39.78 18.88
C GLY A 884 -88.52 39.34 17.41
N SER A 885 -89.37 38.67 16.62
CA SER A 885 -90.70 38.07 16.91
C SER A 885 -91.04 36.71 16.23
N PRO A 886 -91.42 36.54 14.92
CA PRO A 886 -92.46 35.53 14.60
C PRO A 886 -92.19 34.47 13.48
N SER A 887 -93.08 33.48 13.44
CA SER A 887 -93.13 32.31 12.54
C SER A 887 -94.36 32.30 11.61
N THR A 888 -94.31 31.61 10.46
CA THR A 888 -95.49 31.33 9.61
C THR A 888 -95.44 29.99 8.85
N TYR A 889 -96.55 29.24 8.91
CA TYR A 889 -97.08 28.37 7.83
C TYR A 889 -98.01 29.22 6.92
N PRO A 890 -98.55 28.77 5.75
CA PRO A 890 -98.65 27.39 5.23
C PRO A 890 -98.45 27.18 3.69
N LYS A 891 -98.44 25.88 3.28
CA LYS A 891 -99.05 25.24 2.08
C LYS A 891 -98.79 25.69 0.62
N THR A 892 -99.05 24.70 -0.26
CA THR A 892 -99.51 24.71 -1.68
C THR A 892 -98.52 24.94 -2.84
N GLU A 893 -98.22 23.81 -3.51
CA GLU A 893 -98.39 23.56 -4.96
C GLU A 893 -97.76 24.51 -6.02
N SER A 894 -96.83 23.96 -6.83
CA SER A 894 -97.09 23.54 -8.23
C SER A 894 -95.78 23.35 -9.03
N CYS A 895 -95.85 22.69 -10.19
CA CYS A 895 -94.68 22.29 -10.99
C CYS A 895 -94.20 23.40 -11.95
N HIS A 896 -92.90 23.37 -12.31
CA HIS A 896 -92.46 23.63 -13.69
C HIS A 896 -91.19 22.82 -14.01
N LEU A 897 -90.80 22.76 -15.29
CA LEU A 897 -90.03 21.65 -15.88
C LEU A 897 -88.79 22.15 -16.67
N SER A 898 -87.67 21.41 -16.58
CA SER A 898 -86.45 21.51 -17.43
C SER A 898 -85.63 22.82 -17.31
N SER A 899 -84.31 22.86 -17.51
CA SER A 899 -83.52 22.13 -18.52
C SER A 899 -82.01 21.90 -18.19
N VAL A 900 -81.49 20.79 -18.73
CA VAL A 900 -80.13 20.46 -19.23
C VAL A 900 -78.84 20.80 -18.42
N ALA A 901 -78.02 19.75 -18.31
CA ALA A 901 -76.62 19.54 -17.87
C ALA A 901 -75.54 20.55 -18.40
N PHE A 902 -74.25 20.53 -18.00
CA PHE A 902 -73.33 19.37 -17.83
C PHE A 902 -72.01 19.68 -17.07
N VAL A 903 -71.40 18.62 -16.49
CA VAL A 903 -69.98 18.44 -16.03
C VAL A 903 -69.40 19.38 -14.92
N PRO A 904 -68.97 18.76 -13.80
CA PRO A 904 -67.68 18.98 -13.12
C PRO A 904 -66.73 17.78 -13.36
N CYS A 905 -65.40 17.84 -13.45
CA CYS A 905 -64.35 18.81 -13.04
C CYS A 905 -64.22 19.01 -11.51
N LEU A 906 -63.06 18.84 -10.89
CA LEU A 906 -61.72 18.48 -11.42
C LEU A 906 -60.93 17.72 -10.34
#